data_AF-A0AB34IJ70-F1
#
_entry.id   AF-A0AB34IJ70-F1
#
_cell.length_a   1.000
_cell.length_b   1.000
_cell.length_c   1.000
_cell.angle_alpha   90.00
_cell.angle_beta   90.00
_cell.angle_gamma   90.00
#
_symmetry.space_group_name_H-M   'P 1'
#
loop_
_entity.id
_entity.type
_entity.pdbx_description
1 polymer ?
#
loop_
_entity_poly.entity_id
_entity_poly.type
_entity_poly.pdbx_seq_one_letter_code
_entity_poly.pdbx_strand_id
1 'polypeptide(L)'
;MPSQLDFTGSRLSSAPEYVAAVARLGALLIPGSAGVYVRPRAKPPRCSGASHGTPLVLPPELRLVSESLDKACHHAQAAAVPFPVVSPGEEVSDDLRAAVAFAVTCGEGLSAWRAAQCAEMEVVASTLTRVNECLVQLASDLRHAHLLRGCCVAFIAAWCDAHQWPDTAFVHRFVLGFPVVRDIPDSGLFRPCFRPATAPEDLFSVDNNRRWTDAVVRRVVGLASSKSAKDVEVVNAVWERTRAEACKGYVKGPYKRSQLDSMFGKNRYRVMLRFGILQGSAGQRKWRAIDNARSSGSNDMATTHETISCITFEFAADVAVLVQLHSAALGVPCPPVRIGFDDLTAAYRFVPCSQPQYTVFCVWRPKTATVPGGPAFFYVPGHNFGMAAAVLNFNRFPKLMVAMARSSLALAVDQYFDDYMVVDLEAAGQSGQEGLAFLHRLVARPLDADKHQRMAPVNDGLGVSIDVSAVHTDNRLVVRCRWHRCYTILTLLREARDVDFLPPGTASTVHGKLGFILSAAYGRVGKAATQPLVQRIWHDTDYSFTPALRHMLEFFEALLPELPALTIEVGLSKQALPPVVVYTDASFKAPVVDGVRSPVSELGYHVVVPRPGGPPDLLYQSVRLDARALQAFSSSAQTLIMQCEIAAATWVYYSAPHIFRSQRVIHFIDNTGALSALLHGYARKLDCARMVNAFHLLAASLRLRVYFEWVPSLANVADLPSRASEPGAMDTYRSMFPSAVQGPSFLPPLDAWLPGGAMSLKSVLSQYGSWVGSVDGPS
;
A
#
# COMPACT_ATOMS: atom_id res chain seq x y z
N MET A 1 -27.25 21.56 2.66
CA MET A 1 -26.92 21.13 1.28
C MET A 1 -28.22 20.86 0.54
N PRO A 2 -28.28 21.00 -0.79
CA PRO A 2 -29.41 20.49 -1.57
C PRO A 2 -29.60 18.99 -1.28
N SER A 3 -30.86 18.54 -1.26
CA SER A 3 -31.19 17.13 -1.05
C SER A 3 -30.64 16.29 -2.19
N GLN A 4 -30.28 15.04 -1.89
CA GLN A 4 -29.89 14.06 -2.89
C GLN A 4 -30.98 13.78 -3.92
N LEU A 5 -32.24 14.17 -3.68
CA LEU A 5 -33.35 13.99 -4.62
C LEU A 5 -33.69 15.25 -5.44
N ASP A 6 -32.96 16.35 -5.28
CA ASP A 6 -33.28 17.62 -5.94
C ASP A 6 -33.18 17.54 -7.48
N PHE A 7 -32.44 16.57 -8.01
CA PHE A 7 -32.32 16.33 -9.46
C PHE A 7 -33.59 15.78 -10.11
N THR A 8 -34.57 15.32 -9.32
CA THR A 8 -35.75 14.60 -9.84
C THR A 8 -36.78 15.52 -10.48
N GLY A 9 -36.66 16.84 -10.31
CA GLY A 9 -37.66 17.82 -10.78
C GLY A 9 -39.04 17.68 -10.12
N SER A 10 -39.14 16.84 -9.09
CA SER A 10 -40.36 16.48 -8.38
C SER A 10 -40.23 16.83 -6.90
N ARG A 11 -41.35 16.88 -6.17
CA ARG A 11 -41.38 17.17 -4.73
C ARG A 11 -40.97 15.96 -3.85
N LEU A 12 -40.21 14.99 -4.38
CA LEU A 12 -39.82 13.79 -3.64
C LEU A 12 -38.97 14.09 -2.40
N SER A 13 -38.08 15.07 -2.45
CA SER A 13 -37.32 15.52 -1.27
C SER A 13 -38.20 16.13 -0.16
N SER A 14 -39.40 16.58 -0.52
CA SER A 14 -40.41 17.09 0.43
C SER A 14 -41.53 16.09 0.75
N ALA A 15 -41.43 14.85 0.25
CA ALA A 15 -42.41 13.81 0.57
C ALA A 15 -42.36 13.53 2.09
N PRO A 16 -43.51 13.50 2.80
CA PRO A 16 -43.52 13.31 4.26
C PRO A 16 -42.78 12.04 4.71
N GLU A 17 -42.92 10.94 3.96
CA GLU A 17 -42.22 9.69 4.22
C GLU A 17 -40.69 9.81 4.09
N TYR A 18 -40.22 10.62 3.14
CA TYR A 18 -38.78 10.86 2.93
C TYR A 18 -38.20 11.73 4.05
N VAL A 19 -38.87 12.83 4.39
CA VAL A 19 -38.45 13.73 5.48
C VAL A 19 -38.41 12.97 6.81
N ALA A 20 -39.43 12.14 7.09
CA ALA A 20 -39.46 11.30 8.27
C ALA A 20 -38.32 10.26 8.28
N ALA A 21 -38.01 9.65 7.13
CA ALA A 21 -36.89 8.72 7.00
C ALA A 21 -35.53 9.39 7.26
N VAL A 22 -35.30 10.59 6.70
CA VAL A 22 -34.09 11.38 6.95
C VAL A 22 -33.93 11.68 8.44
N ALA A 23 -34.99 12.12 9.12
CA ALA A 23 -34.95 12.40 10.56
C ALA A 23 -34.65 11.14 11.39
N ARG A 24 -35.29 10.00 11.07
CA ARG A 24 -35.05 8.73 11.76
C ARG A 24 -33.63 8.22 11.54
N LEU A 25 -33.12 8.26 10.30
CA LEU A 25 -31.74 7.86 10.02
C LEU A 25 -30.73 8.78 10.71
N GLY A 26 -31.02 10.08 10.79
CA GLY A 26 -30.20 11.04 11.54
C GLY A 26 -30.10 10.67 13.02
N ALA A 27 -31.19 10.21 13.63
CA ALA A 27 -31.20 9.74 15.02
C ALA A 27 -30.44 8.42 15.24
N LEU A 28 -30.23 7.62 14.19
CA LEU A 28 -29.45 6.38 14.24
C LEU A 28 -27.94 6.62 14.10
N LEU A 29 -27.50 7.82 13.70
CA LEU A 29 -26.08 8.13 13.59
C LEU A 29 -25.44 8.21 14.97
N ILE A 30 -24.25 7.61 15.13
CA ILE A 30 -23.48 7.75 16.37
C ILE A 30 -23.14 9.23 16.60
N PRO A 31 -23.07 9.69 17.85
CA PRO A 31 -22.78 11.08 18.17
C PRO A 31 -21.50 11.57 17.49
N GLY A 32 -21.57 12.74 16.85
CA GLY A 32 -20.42 13.37 16.21
C GLY A 32 -20.00 12.75 14.87
N SER A 33 -20.81 11.88 14.24
CA SER A 33 -20.49 11.33 12.90
C SER A 33 -21.11 12.08 11.71
N ALA A 34 -22.21 12.82 11.93
CA ALA A 34 -22.90 13.56 10.87
C ALA A 34 -22.08 14.77 10.37
N GLY A 35 -21.95 14.93 9.05
CA GLY A 35 -21.27 16.08 8.43
C GLY A 35 -19.75 16.12 8.63
N VAL A 36 -19.15 15.06 9.17
CA VAL A 36 -17.74 15.01 9.61
C VAL A 36 -16.78 14.55 8.50
N TYR A 37 -17.27 14.29 7.28
CA TYR A 37 -16.39 13.86 6.20
C TYR A 37 -15.42 14.98 5.79
N VAL A 38 -14.12 14.75 6.01
CA VAL A 38 -13.06 15.63 5.54
C VAL A 38 -12.43 15.04 4.28
N ARG A 39 -12.56 15.77 3.16
CA ARG A 39 -11.93 15.40 1.88
C ARG A 39 -10.40 15.37 2.04
N PRO A 40 -9.72 14.25 1.72
CA PRO A 40 -8.27 14.18 1.78
C PRO A 40 -7.60 15.19 0.84
N ARG A 41 -6.60 15.92 1.32
CA ARG A 41 -5.82 16.88 0.50
C ARG A 41 -4.45 16.35 0.08
N ALA A 42 -3.88 15.46 0.86
CA ALA A 42 -2.60 14.82 0.61
C ALA A 42 -2.75 13.31 0.48
N LYS A 43 -1.70 12.64 -0.04
CA LYS A 43 -1.64 11.18 0.00
C LYS A 43 -1.41 10.78 1.47
N PRO A 44 -2.15 9.81 2.03
CA PRO A 44 -1.87 9.36 3.38
C PRO A 44 -0.41 8.91 3.51
N PRO A 45 0.32 9.35 4.54
CA PRO A 45 1.63 8.79 4.85
C PRO A 45 1.47 7.30 5.18
N ARG A 46 2.54 6.54 5.00
CA ARG A 46 2.59 5.14 5.42
C ARG A 46 3.32 5.06 6.75
N CYS A 47 2.79 4.35 7.73
CA CYS A 47 3.44 4.21 9.04
C CYS A 47 4.83 3.55 8.90
N SER A 48 4.94 2.52 8.05
CA SER A 48 6.21 1.88 7.64
C SER A 48 7.11 2.76 6.77
N GLY A 49 6.56 3.81 6.17
CA GLY A 49 7.33 4.82 5.43
C GLY A 49 7.99 5.84 6.35
N ALA A 50 7.29 6.22 7.42
CA ALA A 50 7.69 7.25 8.38
C ALA A 50 8.80 6.81 9.34
N SER A 51 8.94 5.50 9.59
CA SER A 51 9.93 4.95 10.53
C SER A 51 11.40 4.98 10.05
N HIS A 52 11.72 5.70 8.97
CA HIS A 52 13.02 5.58 8.30
C HIS A 52 13.76 6.90 8.04
N GLY A 53 13.13 8.06 8.17
CA GLY A 53 13.74 9.36 7.89
C GLY A 53 12.99 10.19 6.85
N THR A 54 13.37 11.45 6.71
CA THR A 54 12.79 12.47 5.81
C THR A 54 13.55 12.54 4.48
N PRO A 55 13.06 13.26 3.44
CA PRO A 55 13.81 13.46 2.21
C PRO A 55 15.16 14.16 2.49
N LEU A 56 16.24 13.36 2.48
CA LEU A 56 17.67 13.71 2.56
C LEU A 56 18.04 14.87 3.49
N VAL A 57 17.85 16.11 3.03
CA VAL A 57 18.09 17.33 3.79
C VAL A 57 16.79 18.13 3.77
N LEU A 58 16.16 18.19 4.93
CA LEU A 58 14.97 19.01 5.10
C LEU A 58 15.31 20.50 5.14
N PRO A 59 14.36 21.37 4.74
CA PRO A 59 14.39 22.78 5.12
C PRO A 59 14.62 22.92 6.64
N PRO A 60 15.41 23.91 7.12
CA PRO A 60 15.77 24.04 8.53
C PRO A 60 14.58 23.98 9.50
N GLU A 61 13.43 24.52 9.12
CA GLU A 61 12.19 24.56 9.90
C GLU A 61 11.49 23.21 10.06
N LEU A 62 11.83 22.21 9.24
CA LEU A 62 11.27 20.86 9.31
C LEU A 62 12.20 19.86 9.99
N ARG A 63 13.43 20.27 10.33
CA ARG A 63 14.43 19.37 10.94
C ARG A 63 14.12 19.10 12.40
N LEU A 64 14.49 17.90 12.85
CA LEU A 64 14.34 17.49 14.23
C LEU A 64 15.15 18.33 15.21
N VAL A 65 16.35 18.71 14.80
CA VAL A 65 17.31 19.48 15.60
C VAL A 65 17.70 20.71 14.80
N SER A 66 17.75 21.86 15.47
CA SER A 66 18.11 23.12 14.82
C SER A 66 19.54 23.08 14.27
N GLU A 67 19.82 23.89 13.24
CA GLU A 67 21.18 24.09 12.70
C GLU A 67 22.04 24.86 13.70
N SER A 68 22.42 24.26 14.83
CA SER A 68 23.55 24.75 15.61
C SER A 68 24.83 24.20 15.00
N LEU A 69 25.77 25.08 14.63
CA LEU A 69 27.12 24.65 14.21
C LEU A 69 27.97 24.12 15.39
N ASP A 70 27.44 24.20 16.61
CA ASP A 70 28.06 23.72 17.84
C ASP A 70 27.66 22.27 18.15
N LYS A 71 28.66 21.39 18.33
CA LYS A 71 28.48 19.95 18.60
C LYS A 71 27.73 19.69 19.91
N ALA A 72 28.02 20.44 20.97
CA ALA A 72 27.41 20.23 22.29
C ALA A 72 25.94 20.67 22.31
N CYS A 73 25.62 21.80 21.67
CA CYS A 73 24.27 22.31 21.50
C CYS A 73 23.40 21.34 20.67
N HIS A 74 23.92 20.87 19.54
CA HIS A 74 23.21 19.90 18.71
C HIS A 74 22.96 18.59 19.47
N HIS A 75 23.98 18.07 20.16
CA HIS A 75 23.87 16.89 21.01
C HIS A 75 22.78 17.05 22.09
N ALA A 76 22.79 18.18 22.82
CA ALA A 76 21.83 18.42 23.89
C ALA A 76 20.39 18.47 23.38
N GLN A 77 20.16 19.11 22.23
CA GLN A 77 18.85 19.12 21.58
C GLN A 77 18.45 17.72 21.11
N ALA A 78 19.34 17.01 20.42
CA ALA A 78 19.07 15.67 19.89
C ALA A 78 18.71 14.66 21.00
N ALA A 79 19.37 14.72 22.15
CA ALA A 79 19.08 13.87 23.30
C ALA A 79 17.68 14.10 23.91
N ALA A 80 17.06 15.25 23.64
CA ALA A 80 15.73 15.62 24.12
C ALA A 80 14.61 15.42 23.08
N VAL A 81 14.95 15.14 21.82
CA VAL A 81 13.96 15.01 20.75
C VAL A 81 13.22 13.67 20.86
N PRO A 82 11.87 13.66 20.80
CA PRO A 82 11.10 12.42 20.74
C PRO A 82 11.34 11.70 19.41
N PHE A 83 11.20 10.38 19.40
CA PHE A 83 11.33 9.62 18.17
C PHE A 83 10.23 10.01 17.16
N PRO A 84 10.56 10.46 15.95
CA PRO A 84 9.58 10.84 14.94
C PRO A 84 8.88 9.61 14.37
N VAL A 85 7.61 9.43 14.69
CA VAL A 85 6.74 8.42 14.08
C VAL A 85 5.48 9.13 13.66
N VAL A 86 4.99 8.84 12.45
CA VAL A 86 3.55 8.97 12.21
C VAL A 86 2.92 7.81 12.96
N SER A 87 2.41 8.07 14.16
CA SER A 87 1.82 7.02 14.96
C SER A 87 0.59 6.48 14.21
N PRO A 88 0.41 5.15 14.13
CA PRO A 88 -0.87 4.62 13.67
C PRO A 88 -2.00 5.30 14.46
N GLY A 89 -3.05 5.74 13.78
CA GLY A 89 -4.13 6.50 14.44
C GLY A 89 -3.92 8.01 14.58
N GLU A 90 -2.84 8.64 14.08
CA GLU A 90 -2.70 10.11 14.05
C GLU A 90 -3.43 10.76 12.85
N GLU A 91 -3.32 10.19 11.65
CA GLU A 91 -3.95 10.71 10.43
C GLU A 91 -5.18 9.89 9.98
N VAL A 92 -5.96 9.40 10.94
CA VAL A 92 -7.22 8.71 10.66
C VAL A 92 -8.37 9.70 10.58
N SER A 93 -9.40 9.34 9.80
CA SER A 93 -10.60 10.14 9.65
C SER A 93 -11.44 10.15 10.95
N ASP A 94 -12.07 11.29 11.22
CA ASP A 94 -12.83 11.52 12.46
C ASP A 94 -14.03 10.56 12.61
N ASP A 95 -14.64 10.13 11.50
CA ASP A 95 -15.70 9.11 11.48
C ASP A 95 -15.20 7.75 11.99
N LEU A 96 -13.96 7.36 11.69
CA LEU A 96 -13.34 6.15 12.22
C LEU A 96 -13.06 6.28 13.70
N ARG A 97 -12.53 7.44 14.14
CA ARG A 97 -12.29 7.71 15.57
C ARG A 97 -13.59 7.59 16.37
N ALA A 98 -14.66 8.22 15.89
CA ALA A 98 -15.97 8.17 16.52
C ALA A 98 -16.53 6.73 16.57
N ALA A 99 -16.43 5.98 15.46
CA ALA A 99 -16.88 4.60 15.40
C ALA A 99 -16.15 3.70 16.41
N VAL A 100 -14.81 3.79 16.48
CA VAL A 100 -14.02 3.01 17.44
C VAL A 100 -14.32 3.42 18.87
N ALA A 101 -14.38 4.72 19.16
CA ALA A 101 -14.70 5.23 20.49
C ALA A 101 -16.08 4.75 20.98
N PHE A 102 -17.09 4.82 20.11
CA PHE A 102 -18.42 4.34 20.43
C PHE A 102 -18.44 2.82 20.65
N ALA A 103 -17.79 2.05 19.77
CA ALA A 103 -17.69 0.60 19.90
C ALA A 103 -17.06 0.18 21.23
N VAL A 104 -15.93 0.79 21.61
CA VAL A 104 -15.24 0.51 22.89
C VAL A 104 -16.11 0.91 24.09
N THR A 105 -16.84 2.03 23.99
CA THR A 105 -17.75 2.48 25.05
C THR A 105 -18.92 1.51 25.25
N CYS A 106 -19.46 0.95 24.15
CA CYS A 106 -20.53 -0.04 24.22
C CYS A 106 -20.08 -1.40 24.74
N GLY A 107 -18.82 -1.81 24.45
CA GLY A 107 -18.27 -3.08 24.88
C GLY A 107 -19.14 -4.28 24.48
N GLU A 108 -19.54 -5.09 25.47
CA GLU A 108 -20.37 -6.29 25.26
C GLU A 108 -21.77 -6.01 24.69
N GLY A 109 -22.31 -4.80 24.92
CA GLY A 109 -23.62 -4.39 24.40
C GLY A 109 -23.63 -4.10 22.91
N LEU A 110 -22.47 -4.03 22.25
CA LEU A 110 -22.33 -3.56 20.87
C LEU A 110 -23.09 -4.42 19.86
N SER A 111 -23.09 -5.74 20.04
CA SER A 111 -23.80 -6.67 19.14
C SER A 111 -25.31 -6.45 19.15
N ALA A 112 -25.90 -6.36 20.36
CA ALA A 112 -27.33 -6.12 20.52
C ALA A 112 -27.74 -4.73 19.99
N TRP A 113 -26.90 -3.71 20.23
CA TRP A 113 -27.13 -2.38 19.69
C TRP A 113 -27.12 -2.37 18.15
N ARG A 114 -26.15 -3.02 17.51
CA ARG A 114 -26.12 -3.14 16.03
C ARG A 114 -27.34 -3.86 15.48
N ALA A 115 -27.81 -4.91 16.14
CA ALA A 115 -29.03 -5.62 15.73
C ALA A 115 -30.26 -4.69 15.75
N ALA A 116 -30.40 -3.86 16.80
CA ALA A 116 -31.46 -2.87 16.88
C ALA A 116 -31.34 -1.79 15.78
N GLN A 117 -30.12 -1.32 15.50
CA GLN A 117 -29.86 -0.37 14.41
C GLN A 117 -30.29 -0.94 13.04
N CYS A 118 -29.92 -2.20 12.75
CA CYS A 118 -30.31 -2.86 11.51
C CYS A 118 -31.84 -3.00 11.41
N ALA A 119 -32.52 -3.41 12.49
CA ALA A 119 -33.98 -3.53 12.49
C ALA A 119 -34.68 -2.19 12.20
N GLU A 120 -34.22 -1.09 12.82
CA GLU A 120 -34.76 0.24 12.56
C GLU A 120 -34.50 0.70 11.11
N MET A 121 -33.32 0.44 10.56
CA MET A 121 -33.01 0.75 9.16
C MET A 121 -33.88 -0.03 8.18
N GLU A 122 -34.21 -1.29 8.48
CA GLU A 122 -35.10 -2.11 7.67
C GLU A 122 -36.52 -1.52 7.65
N VAL A 123 -37.01 -1.08 8.82
CA VAL A 123 -38.29 -0.37 8.92
C VAL A 123 -38.24 0.91 8.07
N VAL A 124 -37.20 1.74 8.22
CA VAL A 124 -37.07 2.98 7.43
C VAL A 124 -37.04 2.67 5.92
N ALA A 125 -36.26 1.69 5.48
CA ALA A 125 -36.19 1.29 4.08
C ALA A 125 -37.57 0.89 3.54
N SER A 126 -38.37 0.16 4.32
CA SER A 126 -39.73 -0.24 3.93
C SER A 126 -40.70 0.94 3.74
N THR A 127 -40.54 2.02 4.53
CA THR A 127 -41.36 3.24 4.39
C THR A 127 -41.06 4.01 3.10
N LEU A 128 -39.89 3.77 2.50
CA LEU A 128 -39.41 4.47 1.31
C LEU A 128 -39.77 3.76 -0.01
N THR A 129 -40.51 2.64 0.00
CA THR A 129 -40.84 1.87 -1.21
C THR A 129 -41.42 2.73 -2.33
N ARG A 130 -42.40 3.58 -2.04
CA ARG A 130 -43.05 4.44 -3.04
C ARG A 130 -42.07 5.46 -3.66
N VAL A 131 -41.29 6.13 -2.82
CA VAL A 131 -40.25 7.07 -3.28
C VAL A 131 -39.22 6.35 -4.13
N ASN A 132 -38.83 5.13 -3.72
CA ASN A 132 -37.88 4.31 -4.46
C ASN A 132 -38.41 3.89 -5.83
N GLU A 133 -39.68 3.49 -5.94
CA GLU A 133 -40.32 3.16 -7.21
C GLU A 133 -40.30 4.35 -8.17
N CYS A 134 -40.61 5.56 -7.69
CA CYS A 134 -40.52 6.77 -8.51
C CYS A 134 -39.09 7.00 -9.02
N LEU A 135 -38.06 6.81 -8.18
CA LEU A 135 -36.66 6.96 -8.60
C LEU A 135 -36.22 5.92 -9.62
N VAL A 136 -36.59 4.66 -9.42
CA VAL A 136 -36.24 3.57 -10.36
C VAL A 136 -36.96 3.76 -11.69
N GLN A 137 -38.18 4.30 -11.70
CA GLN A 137 -38.92 4.65 -12.92
C GLN A 137 -38.19 5.69 -13.78
N LEU A 138 -37.45 6.63 -13.19
CA LEU A 138 -36.65 7.60 -13.96
C LEU A 138 -35.57 6.92 -14.83
N ALA A 139 -35.18 5.69 -14.49
CA ALA A 139 -34.20 4.92 -15.20
C ALA A 139 -34.80 3.82 -16.11
N SER A 140 -36.12 3.69 -16.21
CA SER A 140 -36.79 2.54 -16.87
C SER A 140 -36.35 2.32 -18.32
N ASP A 141 -36.15 3.41 -19.05
CA ASP A 141 -35.77 3.39 -20.47
C ASP A 141 -34.24 3.39 -20.68
N LEU A 142 -33.48 3.48 -19.59
CA LEU A 142 -32.02 3.48 -19.63
C LEU A 142 -31.47 2.06 -19.79
N ARG A 143 -30.34 1.94 -20.49
CA ARG A 143 -29.74 0.63 -20.82
C ARG A 143 -29.20 -0.13 -19.60
N HIS A 144 -29.13 0.53 -18.45
CA HIS A 144 -28.69 -0.01 -17.16
C HIS A 144 -29.83 -0.21 -16.14
N ALA A 145 -31.10 -0.02 -16.53
CA ALA A 145 -32.25 -0.11 -15.62
C ALA A 145 -32.26 -1.40 -14.77
N HIS A 146 -31.89 -2.54 -15.37
CA HIS A 146 -31.86 -3.84 -14.68
C HIS A 146 -30.85 -3.89 -13.54
N LEU A 147 -29.83 -3.03 -13.53
CA LEU A 147 -28.88 -2.95 -12.42
C LEU A 147 -29.55 -2.37 -11.18
N LEU A 148 -30.56 -1.51 -11.32
CA LEU A 148 -31.26 -0.88 -10.18
C LEU A 148 -32.33 -1.77 -9.55
N ARG A 149 -32.64 -2.92 -10.15
CA ARG A 149 -33.67 -3.84 -9.64
C ARG A 149 -33.35 -4.25 -8.20
N GLY A 150 -34.32 -4.05 -7.31
CA GLY A 150 -34.24 -4.39 -5.89
C GLY A 150 -33.39 -3.45 -5.05
N CYS A 151 -32.70 -2.47 -5.65
CA CYS A 151 -31.91 -1.49 -4.90
C CYS A 151 -32.83 -0.47 -4.23
N CYS A 152 -32.69 -0.28 -2.92
CA CYS A 152 -33.36 0.82 -2.21
C CYS A 152 -32.53 2.12 -2.35
N VAL A 153 -32.58 2.72 -3.54
CA VAL A 153 -31.92 4.00 -3.85
C VAL A 153 -32.47 5.14 -2.99
N ALA A 154 -33.76 5.12 -2.66
CA ALA A 154 -34.36 6.12 -1.77
C ALA A 154 -33.75 6.07 -0.36
N PHE A 155 -33.43 4.87 0.16
CA PHE A 155 -32.74 4.72 1.45
C PHE A 155 -31.33 5.31 1.40
N ILE A 156 -30.57 5.06 0.31
CA ILE A 156 -29.26 5.67 0.10
C ILE A 156 -29.39 7.20 0.12
N ALA A 157 -30.37 7.74 -0.59
CA ALA A 157 -30.62 9.19 -0.63
C ALA A 157 -30.96 9.75 0.77
N ALA A 158 -31.86 9.09 1.50
CA ALA A 158 -32.25 9.52 2.84
C ALA A 158 -31.08 9.47 3.83
N TRP A 159 -30.24 8.44 3.76
CA TRP A 159 -29.04 8.34 4.58
C TRP A 159 -28.02 9.44 4.22
N CYS A 160 -27.80 9.68 2.93
CA CYS A 160 -26.91 10.76 2.49
C CYS A 160 -27.37 12.13 3.00
N ASP A 161 -28.68 12.42 2.96
CA ASP A 161 -29.23 13.68 3.47
C ASP A 161 -29.09 13.76 5.01
N ALA A 162 -29.38 12.67 5.72
CA ALA A 162 -29.25 12.59 7.17
C ALA A 162 -27.80 12.78 7.65
N HIS A 163 -26.85 12.15 6.96
CA HIS A 163 -25.42 12.23 7.24
C HIS A 163 -24.78 13.52 6.69
N GLN A 164 -25.48 14.27 5.83
CA GLN A 164 -24.93 15.39 5.06
C GLN A 164 -23.72 14.95 4.21
N TRP A 165 -23.89 13.84 3.49
CA TRP A 165 -22.86 13.24 2.65
C TRP A 165 -22.40 14.21 1.55
N PRO A 166 -21.09 14.46 1.39
CA PRO A 166 -20.57 15.50 0.50
C PRO A 166 -20.74 15.18 -0.99
N ASP A 167 -20.85 13.90 -1.35
CA ASP A 167 -21.13 13.52 -2.72
C ASP A 167 -22.61 13.71 -3.07
N THR A 168 -22.97 14.96 -3.37
CA THR A 168 -24.33 15.40 -3.70
C THR A 168 -24.85 14.88 -5.05
N ALA A 169 -23.97 14.35 -5.89
CA ALA A 169 -24.34 13.82 -7.21
C ALA A 169 -24.44 12.29 -7.23
N PHE A 170 -24.17 11.61 -6.12
CA PHE A 170 -24.10 10.15 -6.09
C PHE A 170 -25.42 9.52 -6.53
N VAL A 171 -26.53 9.88 -5.88
CA VAL A 171 -27.84 9.29 -6.14
C VAL A 171 -28.30 9.56 -7.58
N HIS A 172 -28.16 10.82 -8.03
CA HIS A 172 -28.43 11.21 -9.41
C HIS A 172 -27.68 10.33 -10.42
N ARG A 173 -26.38 10.12 -10.22
CA ARG A 173 -25.55 9.30 -11.12
C ARG A 173 -25.80 7.82 -10.97
N PHE A 174 -26.17 7.35 -9.78
CA PHE A 174 -26.55 5.96 -9.57
C PHE A 174 -27.84 5.64 -10.33
N VAL A 175 -28.79 6.57 -10.38
CA VAL A 175 -30.03 6.41 -11.17
C VAL A 175 -29.78 6.61 -12.68
N LEU A 176 -29.20 7.75 -13.08
CA LEU A 176 -29.09 8.14 -14.50
C LEU A 176 -27.81 7.67 -15.20
N GLY A 177 -26.85 7.13 -14.47
CA GLY A 177 -25.59 6.60 -14.97
C GLY A 177 -24.40 7.54 -14.82
N PHE A 178 -23.23 6.96 -14.57
CA PHE A 178 -21.96 7.68 -14.51
C PHE A 178 -21.31 7.78 -15.90
N PRO A 179 -20.66 8.90 -16.25
CA PRO A 179 -19.90 9.02 -17.48
C PRO A 179 -18.61 8.20 -17.40
N VAL A 180 -18.13 7.70 -18.54
CA VAL A 180 -16.93 6.86 -18.63
C VAL A 180 -15.80 7.47 -19.47
N VAL A 181 -16.11 8.50 -20.27
CA VAL A 181 -15.15 9.25 -21.10
C VAL A 181 -15.51 10.74 -21.10
N ARG A 182 -14.61 11.58 -21.60
CA ARG A 182 -14.68 13.05 -21.50
C ARG A 182 -14.60 13.47 -20.03
N ASP A 183 -15.37 14.46 -19.61
CA ASP A 183 -15.36 14.93 -18.24
C ASP A 183 -15.93 13.87 -17.28
N ILE A 184 -15.11 13.44 -16.31
CA ILE A 184 -15.48 12.59 -15.19
C ILE A 184 -15.59 13.48 -13.96
N PRO A 185 -16.81 13.86 -13.55
CA PRO A 185 -16.99 14.94 -12.59
C PRO A 185 -16.48 14.61 -11.19
N ASP A 186 -15.98 15.64 -10.51
CA ASP A 186 -15.52 15.57 -9.13
C ASP A 186 -16.66 15.10 -8.19
N SER A 187 -16.38 14.09 -7.37
CA SER A 187 -17.32 13.60 -6.34
C SER A 187 -17.23 14.38 -5.03
N GLY A 188 -16.14 15.13 -4.81
CA GLY A 188 -15.84 15.74 -3.51
C GLY A 188 -15.31 14.77 -2.45
N LEU A 189 -15.14 13.48 -2.78
CA LEU A 189 -14.66 12.46 -1.87
C LEU A 189 -13.14 12.28 -1.94
N PHE A 190 -12.59 12.18 -3.15
CA PHE A 190 -11.20 11.76 -3.29
C PHE A 190 -10.26 12.94 -3.39
N ARG A 191 -8.96 12.69 -3.21
CA ARG A 191 -7.96 13.75 -3.23
C ARG A 191 -7.99 14.48 -4.58
N PRO A 192 -8.07 15.83 -4.60
CA PRO A 192 -7.99 16.61 -5.83
C PRO A 192 -6.73 16.27 -6.64
N CYS A 193 -6.91 15.93 -7.91
CA CYS A 193 -5.85 15.58 -8.84
C CYS A 193 -6.37 15.74 -10.26
N PHE A 194 -6.21 16.93 -10.82
CA PHE A 194 -6.61 17.23 -12.19
C PHE A 194 -5.71 16.50 -13.19
N ARG A 195 -6.34 15.73 -14.08
CA ARG A 195 -5.70 15.04 -15.21
C ARG A 195 -6.54 15.31 -16.46
N PRO A 196 -6.10 16.21 -17.35
CA PRO A 196 -6.81 16.50 -18.58
C PRO A 196 -6.73 15.32 -19.55
N ALA A 197 -7.72 15.24 -20.45
CA ALA A 197 -7.66 14.35 -21.60
C ALA A 197 -6.41 14.66 -22.44
N THR A 198 -5.74 13.62 -22.93
CA THR A 198 -4.53 13.70 -23.76
C THR A 198 -4.80 13.39 -25.24
N ALA A 199 -5.96 12.81 -25.54
CA ALA A 199 -6.39 12.53 -26.90
C ALA A 199 -7.03 13.76 -27.58
N PRO A 200 -6.95 13.87 -28.93
CA PRO A 200 -7.64 14.90 -29.68
C PRO A 200 -9.17 14.72 -29.61
N GLU A 201 -9.91 15.83 -29.67
CA GLU A 201 -11.38 15.83 -29.53
C GLU A 201 -12.10 14.94 -30.57
N ASP A 202 -11.52 14.82 -31.76
CA ASP A 202 -12.07 14.08 -32.89
C ASP A 202 -11.75 12.56 -32.84
N LEU A 203 -11.04 12.07 -31.82
CA LEU A 203 -10.69 10.65 -31.70
C LEU A 203 -11.92 9.75 -31.73
N PHE A 204 -13.06 10.23 -31.21
CA PHE A 204 -14.34 9.52 -31.21
C PHE A 204 -15.32 10.00 -32.30
N SER A 205 -14.82 10.64 -33.35
CA SER A 205 -15.58 10.95 -34.55
C SER A 205 -16.11 9.69 -35.23
N VAL A 206 -17.18 9.85 -36.03
CA VAL A 206 -17.84 8.75 -36.75
C VAL A 206 -16.86 8.00 -37.67
N ASP A 207 -16.00 8.75 -38.39
CA ASP A 207 -15.01 8.16 -39.29
C ASP A 207 -13.89 7.43 -38.53
N ASN A 208 -13.38 8.01 -37.44
CA ASN A 208 -12.35 7.36 -36.63
C ASN A 208 -12.88 6.07 -36.00
N ASN A 209 -14.09 6.11 -35.42
CA ASN A 209 -14.74 4.94 -34.84
C ASN A 209 -15.01 3.83 -35.88
N ARG A 210 -15.39 4.18 -37.12
CA ARG A 210 -15.52 3.20 -38.21
C ARG A 210 -14.20 2.48 -38.45
N ARG A 211 -13.13 3.24 -38.72
CA ARG A 211 -11.79 2.70 -39.02
C ARG A 211 -11.24 1.87 -37.86
N TRP A 212 -11.43 2.34 -36.63
CA TRP A 212 -11.00 1.63 -35.41
C TRP A 212 -11.77 0.32 -35.22
N THR A 213 -13.09 0.33 -35.40
CA THR A 213 -13.92 -0.87 -35.32
C THR A 213 -13.48 -1.90 -36.34
N ASP A 214 -13.19 -1.49 -37.58
CA ASP A 214 -12.66 -2.39 -38.62
C ASP A 214 -11.31 -3.00 -38.21
N ALA A 215 -10.43 -2.19 -37.59
CA ALA A 215 -9.14 -2.66 -37.09
C ALA A 215 -9.30 -3.68 -35.94
N VAL A 216 -10.22 -3.45 -35.00
CA VAL A 216 -10.52 -4.39 -33.91
C VAL A 216 -11.08 -5.69 -34.48
N VAL A 217 -12.02 -5.63 -35.43
CA VAL A 217 -12.56 -6.83 -36.09
C VAL A 217 -11.46 -7.62 -36.79
N ARG A 218 -10.57 -6.96 -37.56
CA ARG A 218 -9.42 -7.62 -38.19
C ARG A 218 -8.53 -8.32 -37.16
N ARG A 219 -8.24 -7.69 -36.02
CA ARG A 219 -7.44 -8.29 -34.94
C ARG A 219 -8.12 -9.53 -34.35
N VAL A 220 -9.42 -9.45 -34.05
CA VAL A 220 -10.20 -10.57 -33.50
C VAL A 220 -10.27 -11.74 -34.48
N VAL A 221 -10.50 -11.47 -35.78
CA VAL A 221 -10.50 -12.48 -36.84
C VAL A 221 -9.12 -13.12 -36.99
N GLY A 222 -8.06 -12.31 -36.97
CA GLY A 222 -6.67 -12.78 -37.06
C GLY A 222 -6.29 -13.71 -35.91
N LEU A 223 -6.64 -13.35 -34.67
CA LEU A 223 -6.47 -14.20 -33.48
C LEU A 223 -7.22 -15.53 -33.63
N ALA A 224 -8.46 -15.50 -34.11
CA ALA A 224 -9.26 -16.72 -34.29
C ALA A 224 -8.79 -17.62 -35.45
N SER A 225 -8.07 -17.04 -36.41
CA SER A 225 -7.49 -17.75 -37.55
C SER A 225 -6.04 -18.19 -37.29
N SER A 226 -5.51 -17.93 -36.09
CA SER A 226 -4.18 -18.35 -35.67
C SER A 226 -4.09 -19.87 -35.63
N LYS A 227 -2.97 -20.41 -36.13
CA LYS A 227 -2.65 -21.85 -36.02
C LYS A 227 -2.08 -22.21 -34.64
N SER A 228 -1.81 -21.21 -33.79
CA SER A 228 -1.31 -21.42 -32.44
C SER A 228 -2.39 -22.02 -31.55
N ALA A 229 -2.15 -23.21 -31.01
CA ALA A 229 -3.06 -23.86 -30.06
C ALA A 229 -3.37 -22.96 -28.84
N LYS A 230 -2.37 -22.19 -28.39
CA LYS A 230 -2.51 -21.23 -27.28
C LYS A 230 -3.49 -20.11 -27.62
N ASP A 231 -3.45 -19.57 -28.83
CA ASP A 231 -4.35 -18.49 -29.24
C ASP A 231 -5.80 -18.99 -29.35
N VAL A 232 -5.98 -20.21 -29.87
CA VAL A 232 -7.28 -20.88 -29.92
C VAL A 232 -7.85 -21.08 -28.51
N GLU A 233 -7.02 -21.53 -27.57
CA GLU A 233 -7.41 -21.67 -26.15
C GLU A 233 -7.84 -20.32 -25.55
N VAL A 234 -7.05 -19.26 -25.76
CA VAL A 234 -7.36 -17.90 -25.28
C VAL A 234 -8.71 -17.44 -25.83
N VAL A 235 -8.95 -17.59 -27.14
CA VAL A 235 -10.17 -17.15 -27.79
C VAL A 235 -11.40 -17.86 -27.21
N ASN A 236 -11.33 -19.19 -27.07
CA ASN A 236 -12.42 -19.97 -26.48
C ASN A 236 -12.66 -19.59 -25.02
N ALA A 237 -11.60 -19.43 -24.22
CA ALA A 237 -11.71 -19.03 -22.83
C ALA A 237 -12.34 -17.64 -22.65
N VAL A 238 -11.97 -16.67 -23.49
CA VAL A 238 -12.55 -15.31 -23.49
C VAL A 238 -14.03 -15.35 -23.87
N TRP A 239 -14.41 -16.16 -24.86
CA TRP A 239 -15.80 -16.35 -25.24
C TRP A 239 -16.63 -16.94 -24.10
N GLU A 240 -16.18 -18.02 -23.47
CA GLU A 240 -16.91 -18.65 -22.36
C GLU A 240 -17.02 -17.73 -21.14
N ARG A 241 -15.96 -16.97 -20.81
CA ARG A 241 -16.03 -15.94 -19.76
C ARG A 241 -17.04 -14.85 -20.09
N THR A 242 -17.08 -14.40 -21.34
CA THR A 242 -18.04 -13.38 -21.80
C THR A 242 -19.48 -13.91 -21.73
N ARG A 243 -19.72 -15.18 -22.11
CA ARG A 243 -21.03 -15.82 -21.94
C ARG A 243 -21.44 -15.95 -20.48
N ALA A 244 -20.52 -16.31 -19.60
CA ALA A 244 -20.79 -16.38 -18.16
C ALA A 244 -21.17 -15.01 -17.58
N GLU A 245 -20.48 -13.93 -17.99
CA GLU A 245 -20.88 -12.56 -17.63
C GLU A 245 -22.25 -12.18 -18.20
N ALA A 246 -22.57 -12.61 -19.42
CA ALA A 246 -23.86 -12.34 -20.07
C ALA A 246 -25.03 -13.03 -19.35
N CYS A 247 -24.83 -14.28 -18.92
CA CYS A 247 -25.83 -15.03 -18.15
C CYS A 247 -26.14 -14.36 -16.79
N LYS A 248 -25.15 -13.68 -16.20
CA LYS A 248 -25.32 -12.88 -14.97
C LYS A 248 -25.92 -11.49 -15.23
N GLY A 249 -26.11 -11.10 -16.49
CA GLY A 249 -26.63 -9.77 -16.87
C GLY A 249 -25.60 -8.63 -16.78
N TYR A 250 -24.31 -8.94 -16.56
CA TYR A 250 -23.24 -7.94 -16.48
C TYR A 250 -22.82 -7.40 -17.85
N VAL A 251 -23.09 -8.15 -18.92
CA VAL A 251 -22.88 -7.69 -20.31
C VAL A 251 -24.11 -8.01 -21.14
N LYS A 252 -24.34 -7.22 -22.18
CA LYS A 252 -25.46 -7.39 -23.12
C LYS A 252 -24.94 -7.73 -24.51
N GLY A 253 -25.57 -8.72 -25.15
CA GLY A 253 -25.16 -9.27 -26.44
C GLY A 253 -25.32 -10.80 -26.45
N PRO A 254 -24.80 -11.50 -27.47
CA PRO A 254 -24.01 -10.96 -28.58
C PRO A 254 -24.85 -10.16 -29.59
N TYR A 255 -24.27 -9.12 -30.17
CA TYR A 255 -24.84 -8.30 -31.23
C TYR A 255 -24.01 -8.34 -32.51
N LYS A 256 -24.68 -8.10 -33.64
CA LYS A 256 -24.07 -7.74 -34.92
C LYS A 256 -23.76 -6.24 -34.96
N ARG A 257 -22.84 -5.84 -35.84
CA ARG A 257 -22.52 -4.42 -36.06
C ARG A 257 -23.76 -3.58 -36.42
N SER A 258 -24.62 -4.08 -37.31
CA SER A 258 -25.86 -3.39 -37.71
C SER A 258 -26.83 -3.16 -36.54
N GLN A 259 -26.84 -4.06 -35.56
CA GLN A 259 -27.64 -3.89 -34.35
C GLN A 259 -27.05 -2.79 -33.47
N LEU A 260 -25.72 -2.70 -33.33
CA LEU A 260 -25.08 -1.58 -32.64
C LEU A 260 -25.30 -0.24 -33.35
N ASP A 261 -25.21 -0.22 -34.69
CA ASP A 261 -25.51 0.96 -35.49
C ASP A 261 -26.95 1.44 -35.27
N SER A 262 -27.90 0.51 -35.11
CA SER A 262 -29.29 0.84 -34.77
C SER A 262 -29.44 1.32 -33.32
N MET A 263 -28.64 0.79 -32.39
CA MET A 263 -28.72 1.14 -30.96
C MET A 263 -28.08 2.48 -30.60
N PHE A 264 -26.93 2.78 -31.18
CA PHE A 264 -26.11 3.94 -30.81
C PHE A 264 -26.00 4.99 -31.92
N GLY A 265 -26.52 4.68 -33.11
CA GLY A 265 -26.27 5.43 -34.33
C GLY A 265 -25.04 4.89 -35.08
N LYS A 266 -25.09 4.97 -36.40
CA LYS A 266 -24.08 4.39 -37.30
C LYS A 266 -22.67 4.86 -36.95
N ASN A 267 -21.80 3.94 -36.53
CA ASN A 267 -20.43 4.19 -36.04
C ASN A 267 -20.30 5.26 -34.92
N ARG A 268 -21.35 5.54 -34.13
CA ARG A 268 -21.31 6.48 -33.00
C ARG A 268 -20.93 5.81 -31.66
N TYR A 269 -20.18 4.72 -31.74
CA TYR A 269 -19.73 3.93 -30.59
C TYR A 269 -18.24 3.57 -30.73
N ARG A 270 -17.57 3.37 -29.59
CA ARG A 270 -16.15 2.98 -29.55
C ARG A 270 -16.01 1.54 -29.08
N VAL A 271 -15.40 0.71 -29.91
CA VAL A 271 -15.20 -0.72 -29.62
C VAL A 271 -13.85 -0.96 -28.95
N MET A 272 -13.84 -1.67 -27.82
CA MET A 272 -12.63 -2.21 -27.20
C MET A 272 -12.32 -3.62 -27.71
N LEU A 273 -11.03 -3.93 -27.84
CA LEU A 273 -10.60 -5.32 -27.95
C LEU A 273 -10.68 -5.96 -26.56
N ARG A 274 -11.49 -7.02 -26.41
CA ARG A 274 -11.45 -7.86 -25.22
C ARG A 274 -10.47 -9.01 -25.43
N PHE A 275 -9.52 -9.16 -24.52
CA PHE A 275 -8.49 -10.19 -24.58
C PHE A 275 -8.39 -10.97 -23.28
N GLY A 276 -7.82 -12.17 -23.35
CA GLY A 276 -7.68 -13.07 -22.21
C GLY A 276 -6.26 -13.05 -21.67
N ILE A 277 -6.13 -12.98 -20.35
CA ILE A 277 -4.86 -13.26 -19.68
C ILE A 277 -5.04 -14.41 -18.68
N LEU A 278 -4.07 -15.30 -18.63
CA LEU A 278 -4.04 -16.40 -17.68
C LEU A 278 -3.34 -15.90 -16.40
N GLN A 279 -4.08 -15.80 -15.30
CA GLN A 279 -3.56 -15.31 -14.02
C GLN A 279 -3.80 -16.32 -12.90
N GLY A 280 -2.89 -16.34 -11.92
CA GLY A 280 -2.94 -17.22 -10.76
C GLY A 280 -1.69 -18.08 -10.61
N SER A 281 -1.53 -18.69 -9.44
CA SER A 281 -0.46 -19.63 -9.12
C SER A 281 -0.59 -20.93 -9.93
N ALA A 282 0.48 -21.72 -10.04
CA ALA A 282 0.40 -23.07 -10.62
C ALA A 282 -0.73 -23.87 -9.93
N GLY A 283 -1.58 -24.53 -10.71
CA GLY A 283 -2.77 -25.25 -10.23
C GLY A 283 -4.04 -24.41 -9.99
N GLN A 284 -3.96 -23.08 -9.96
CA GLN A 284 -5.11 -22.18 -9.76
C GLN A 284 -5.26 -21.12 -10.86
N ARG A 285 -4.63 -21.35 -12.02
CA ARG A 285 -4.67 -20.41 -13.14
C ARG A 285 -6.08 -20.28 -13.69
N LYS A 286 -6.59 -19.05 -13.73
CA LYS A 286 -7.91 -18.72 -14.30
C LYS A 286 -7.74 -17.69 -15.41
N TRP A 287 -8.40 -17.95 -16.54
CA TRP A 287 -8.54 -16.97 -17.61
C TRP A 287 -9.38 -15.78 -17.13
N ARG A 288 -8.82 -14.57 -17.24
CA ARG A 288 -9.48 -13.28 -16.98
C ARG A 288 -9.68 -12.55 -18.30
N ALA A 289 -10.88 -12.06 -18.55
CA ALA A 289 -11.19 -11.22 -19.70
C ALA A 289 -10.94 -9.75 -19.35
N ILE A 290 -10.21 -9.03 -20.20
CA ILE A 290 -9.85 -7.62 -20.01
C ILE A 290 -10.29 -6.82 -21.23
N ASP A 291 -10.88 -5.65 -20.99
CA ASP A 291 -11.28 -4.70 -22.02
C ASP A 291 -10.16 -3.67 -22.22
N ASN A 292 -9.57 -3.60 -23.42
CA ASN A 292 -8.40 -2.76 -23.67
C ASN A 292 -8.75 -1.27 -23.89
N ALA A 293 -9.10 -0.59 -22.78
CA ALA A 293 -9.44 0.83 -22.78
C ALA A 293 -8.28 1.73 -23.24
N ARG A 294 -7.02 1.34 -22.96
CA ARG A 294 -5.81 2.05 -23.42
C ARG A 294 -5.73 2.13 -24.93
N SER A 295 -5.75 0.98 -25.62
CA SER A 295 -5.64 0.97 -27.09
C SER A 295 -6.82 1.62 -27.78
N SER A 296 -8.01 1.56 -27.17
CA SER A 296 -9.21 2.23 -27.69
C SER A 296 -9.14 3.76 -27.58
N GLY A 297 -8.21 4.31 -26.78
CA GLY A 297 -8.12 5.74 -26.49
C GLY A 297 -9.19 6.24 -25.49
N SER A 298 -9.96 5.34 -24.86
CA SER A 298 -10.99 5.73 -23.89
C SER A 298 -10.40 6.36 -22.63
N ASN A 299 -9.23 5.89 -22.18
CA ASN A 299 -8.54 6.50 -21.05
C ASN A 299 -7.94 7.86 -21.43
N ASP A 300 -7.42 8.00 -22.65
CA ASP A 300 -6.82 9.25 -23.14
C ASP A 300 -7.89 10.33 -23.38
N MET A 301 -9.15 9.94 -23.64
CA MET A 301 -10.29 10.85 -23.76
C MET A 301 -10.90 11.27 -22.42
N ALA A 302 -10.50 10.68 -21.30
CA ALA A 302 -11.08 11.00 -20.00
C ALA A 302 -10.33 12.16 -19.33
N THR A 303 -11.07 13.16 -18.87
CA THR A 303 -10.60 14.20 -17.96
C THR A 303 -11.10 13.85 -16.56
N THR A 304 -10.20 13.78 -15.58
CA THR A 304 -10.54 13.44 -14.19
C THR A 304 -10.06 14.53 -13.24
N HIS A 305 -10.82 14.81 -12.18
CA HIS A 305 -10.51 15.90 -11.23
C HIS A 305 -9.95 15.42 -9.89
N GLU A 306 -9.96 14.11 -9.65
CA GLU A 306 -9.59 13.52 -8.37
C GLU A 306 -8.91 12.15 -8.53
N THR A 307 -8.26 11.69 -7.46
CA THR A 307 -7.60 10.38 -7.41
C THR A 307 -7.86 9.69 -6.08
N ILE A 308 -8.25 8.42 -6.14
CA ILE A 308 -8.45 7.60 -4.95
C ILE A 308 -7.13 7.32 -4.22
N SER A 309 -7.25 6.99 -2.94
CA SER A 309 -6.22 6.31 -2.15
C SER A 309 -6.90 5.15 -1.44
N CYS A 310 -6.27 3.98 -1.44
CA CYS A 310 -6.78 2.81 -0.73
C CYS A 310 -5.99 2.61 0.56
N ILE A 311 -6.61 1.94 1.53
CA ILE A 311 -5.92 1.50 2.75
C ILE A 311 -4.78 0.53 2.43
N THR A 312 -3.90 0.33 3.41
CA THR A 312 -2.90 -0.73 3.41
C THR A 312 -3.21 -1.71 4.55
N PHE A 313 -2.36 -2.73 4.74
CA PHE A 313 -2.44 -3.59 5.92
C PHE A 313 -2.28 -2.82 7.25
N GLU A 314 -1.80 -1.56 7.21
CA GLU A 314 -1.61 -0.72 8.40
C GLU A 314 -2.93 -0.21 8.99
N PHE A 315 -4.04 -0.27 8.25
CA PHE A 315 -5.36 0.11 8.77
C PHE A 315 -5.71 -0.64 10.06
N ALA A 316 -5.33 -1.91 10.17
CA ALA A 316 -5.55 -2.68 11.39
C ALA A 316 -4.74 -2.15 12.59
N ALA A 317 -3.56 -1.58 12.35
CA ALA A 317 -2.77 -0.93 13.38
C ALA A 317 -3.40 0.41 13.80
N ASP A 318 -3.93 1.19 12.84
CA ASP A 318 -4.65 2.43 13.13
C ASP A 318 -5.83 2.16 14.08
N VAL A 319 -6.66 1.16 13.76
CA VAL A 319 -7.81 0.78 14.61
C VAL A 319 -7.35 0.29 15.99
N ALA A 320 -6.30 -0.55 16.05
CA ALA A 320 -5.77 -1.05 17.31
C ALA A 320 -5.29 0.10 18.24
N VAL A 321 -4.60 1.11 17.71
CA VAL A 321 -4.19 2.28 18.49
C VAL A 321 -5.41 3.07 18.98
N LEU A 322 -6.43 3.28 18.14
CA LEU A 322 -7.65 3.97 18.56
C LEU A 322 -8.38 3.23 19.68
N VAL A 323 -8.46 1.89 19.60
CA VAL A 323 -9.04 1.06 20.67
C VAL A 323 -8.27 1.25 21.97
N GLN A 324 -6.94 1.23 21.91
CA GLN A 324 -6.10 1.41 23.08
C GLN A 324 -6.19 2.80 23.70
N LEU A 325 -6.14 3.85 22.85
CA LEU A 325 -6.29 5.24 23.28
C LEU A 325 -7.61 5.47 24.01
N HIS A 326 -8.71 4.98 23.43
CA HIS A 326 -10.03 5.16 24.02
C HIS A 326 -10.22 4.32 25.29
N SER A 327 -9.69 3.09 25.32
CA SER A 327 -9.72 2.25 26.53
C SER A 327 -8.95 2.90 27.69
N ALA A 328 -7.77 3.47 27.40
CA ALA A 328 -6.99 4.21 28.38
C ALA A 328 -7.73 5.45 28.88
N ALA A 329 -8.41 6.19 28.01
CA ALA A 329 -9.23 7.35 28.38
C ALA A 329 -10.42 6.98 29.29
N LEU A 330 -10.99 5.79 29.10
CA LEU A 330 -12.05 5.25 29.96
C LEU A 330 -11.53 4.58 31.25
N GLY A 331 -10.22 4.39 31.40
CA GLY A 331 -9.63 3.68 32.53
C GLY A 331 -9.92 2.17 32.54
N VAL A 332 -10.19 1.57 31.38
CA VAL A 332 -10.50 0.14 31.24
C VAL A 332 -9.36 -0.61 30.55
N PRO A 333 -9.19 -1.93 30.79
CA PRO A 333 -8.26 -2.75 30.03
C PRO A 333 -8.56 -2.71 28.54
N CYS A 334 -7.51 -2.71 27.71
CA CYS A 334 -7.67 -2.78 26.25
C CYS A 334 -8.38 -4.09 25.86
N PRO A 335 -9.54 -4.03 25.18
CA PRO A 335 -10.25 -5.24 24.78
C PRO A 335 -9.55 -5.97 23.63
N PRO A 336 -9.66 -7.30 23.54
CA PRO A 336 -9.19 -8.05 22.38
C PRO A 336 -9.95 -7.63 21.11
N VAL A 337 -9.20 -7.54 20.01
CA VAL A 337 -9.74 -7.25 18.67
C VAL A 337 -9.61 -8.47 17.75
N ARG A 338 -10.44 -8.48 16.71
CA ARG A 338 -10.46 -9.48 15.64
C ARG A 338 -10.43 -8.76 14.30
N ILE A 339 -9.99 -9.46 13.26
CA ILE A 339 -9.95 -8.95 11.88
C ILE A 339 -10.73 -9.89 10.95
N GLY A 340 -11.47 -9.34 9.99
CA GLY A 340 -12.24 -10.05 8.98
C GLY A 340 -12.14 -9.37 7.61
N PHE A 341 -12.52 -10.09 6.55
CA PHE A 341 -12.53 -9.59 5.19
C PHE A 341 -13.80 -9.98 4.46
N ASP A 342 -14.31 -9.05 3.66
CA ASP A 342 -15.48 -9.24 2.81
C ASP A 342 -15.21 -8.70 1.40
N ASP A 343 -15.75 -9.34 0.36
CA ASP A 343 -15.53 -8.95 -1.03
C ASP A 343 -16.84 -8.55 -1.71
N LEU A 344 -16.79 -7.48 -2.52
CA LEU A 344 -17.92 -7.02 -3.31
C LEU A 344 -18.10 -7.83 -4.59
N THR A 345 -19.27 -8.47 -4.73
CA THR A 345 -19.60 -9.19 -5.96
C THR A 345 -19.62 -8.25 -7.17
N ALA A 346 -18.86 -8.61 -8.20
CA ALA A 346 -18.90 -8.01 -9.54
C ALA A 346 -18.56 -6.52 -9.67
N ALA A 347 -18.00 -5.89 -8.62
CA ALA A 347 -17.34 -4.58 -8.62
C ALA A 347 -17.87 -3.58 -9.69
N TYR A 348 -17.03 -3.21 -10.66
CA TYR A 348 -17.33 -2.21 -11.70
C TYR A 348 -18.57 -2.52 -12.56
N ARG A 349 -19.02 -3.78 -12.64
CA ARG A 349 -20.10 -4.20 -13.53
C ARG A 349 -21.48 -3.69 -13.09
N PHE A 350 -21.67 -3.45 -11.80
CA PHE A 350 -22.97 -2.98 -11.29
C PHE A 350 -23.12 -1.46 -11.27
N VAL A 351 -22.03 -0.71 -11.47
CA VAL A 351 -22.02 0.77 -11.43
C VAL A 351 -22.63 1.30 -12.73
N PRO A 352 -23.82 1.92 -12.71
CA PRO A 352 -24.55 2.27 -13.93
C PRO A 352 -23.78 3.23 -14.86
N CYS A 353 -23.91 3.07 -16.17
CA CYS A 353 -23.19 3.89 -17.15
C CYS A 353 -24.13 4.71 -18.04
N SER A 354 -23.93 6.02 -18.10
CA SER A 354 -24.72 6.92 -18.95
C SER A 354 -24.23 6.98 -20.40
N GLN A 355 -23.09 6.36 -20.70
CA GLN A 355 -22.48 6.37 -22.04
C GLN A 355 -22.15 4.94 -22.55
N PRO A 356 -23.15 4.04 -22.63
CA PRO A 356 -22.95 2.64 -23.01
C PRO A 356 -22.30 2.46 -24.39
N GLN A 357 -22.43 3.46 -25.30
CA GLN A 357 -21.75 3.48 -26.60
C GLN A 357 -20.21 3.46 -26.51
N TYR A 358 -19.62 3.76 -25.35
CA TYR A 358 -18.17 3.70 -25.13
C TYR A 358 -17.74 2.50 -24.28
N THR A 359 -18.67 1.62 -23.92
CA THR A 359 -18.41 0.38 -23.17
C THR A 359 -18.40 -0.88 -24.05
N VAL A 360 -18.53 -0.68 -25.36
CA VAL A 360 -18.64 -1.75 -26.34
C VAL A 360 -17.32 -2.50 -26.45
N PHE A 361 -17.36 -3.82 -26.50
CA PHE A 361 -16.19 -4.64 -26.78
C PHE A 361 -16.51 -5.73 -27.81
N CYS A 362 -15.47 -6.24 -28.47
CA CYS A 362 -15.55 -7.28 -29.48
C CYS A 362 -14.73 -8.51 -29.07
N VAL A 363 -15.32 -9.69 -29.27
CA VAL A 363 -14.69 -11.01 -29.10
C VAL A 363 -15.01 -11.88 -30.30
N TRP A 364 -14.25 -12.94 -30.51
CA TRP A 364 -14.61 -13.95 -31.50
C TRP A 364 -15.61 -14.95 -30.88
N ARG A 365 -16.71 -15.19 -31.57
CA ARG A 365 -17.63 -16.29 -31.28
C ARG A 365 -17.15 -17.54 -32.02
N PRO A 366 -16.83 -18.64 -31.34
CA PRO A 366 -16.52 -19.92 -31.98
C PRO A 366 -17.67 -20.44 -32.85
N LYS A 367 -17.33 -21.17 -33.91
CA LYS A 367 -18.33 -21.89 -34.71
C LYS A 367 -18.94 -23.01 -33.87
N THR A 368 -20.25 -23.15 -33.92
CA THR A 368 -21.00 -24.27 -33.33
C THR A 368 -21.71 -25.04 -34.45
N ALA A 369 -22.38 -26.15 -34.10
CA ALA A 369 -23.16 -26.91 -35.08
C ALA A 369 -24.27 -26.06 -35.74
N THR A 370 -24.84 -25.10 -35.01
CA THR A 370 -26.01 -24.32 -35.42
C THR A 370 -25.71 -22.86 -35.74
N VAL A 371 -24.53 -22.34 -35.37
CA VAL A 371 -24.19 -20.91 -35.52
C VAL A 371 -22.78 -20.74 -36.10
N PRO A 372 -22.62 -19.95 -37.19
CA PRO A 372 -21.31 -19.69 -37.77
C PRO A 372 -20.43 -18.87 -36.82
N GLY A 373 -19.14 -19.19 -36.83
CA GLY A 373 -18.13 -18.41 -36.12
C GLY A 373 -18.00 -17.00 -36.71
N GLY A 374 -17.69 -16.03 -35.87
CA GLY A 374 -17.61 -14.64 -36.31
C GLY A 374 -17.36 -13.64 -35.19
N PRO A 375 -17.04 -12.38 -35.53
CA PRO A 375 -16.94 -11.32 -34.53
C PRO A 375 -18.31 -11.09 -33.87
N ALA A 376 -18.32 -11.02 -32.55
CA ALA A 376 -19.50 -10.78 -31.73
C ALA A 376 -19.25 -9.58 -30.82
N PHE A 377 -20.21 -8.66 -30.82
CA PHE A 377 -20.11 -7.43 -30.04
C PHE A 377 -20.98 -7.49 -28.80
N PHE A 378 -20.50 -6.87 -27.74
CA PHE A 378 -21.21 -6.74 -26.47
C PHE A 378 -21.00 -5.32 -25.95
N TYR A 379 -21.85 -4.89 -25.02
CA TYR A 379 -21.59 -3.70 -24.20
C TYR A 379 -21.80 -4.01 -22.73
N VAL A 380 -21.20 -3.20 -21.86
CA VAL A 380 -21.32 -3.32 -20.41
C VAL A 380 -22.30 -2.23 -19.93
N PRO A 381 -23.47 -2.59 -19.38
CA PRO A 381 -24.39 -1.59 -18.82
C PRO A 381 -23.80 -0.83 -17.63
N GLY A 382 -22.85 -1.45 -16.93
CA GLY A 382 -21.98 -0.77 -15.99
C GLY A 382 -20.65 -0.36 -16.60
N HIS A 383 -19.53 -0.63 -15.93
CA HIS A 383 -18.21 -0.18 -16.39
C HIS A 383 -17.31 -1.33 -16.86
N ASN A 384 -16.47 -1.05 -17.86
CA ASN A 384 -15.42 -1.98 -18.31
C ASN A 384 -14.25 -2.01 -17.32
N PHE A 385 -13.69 -3.19 -17.06
CA PHE A 385 -12.39 -3.30 -16.42
C PHE A 385 -11.32 -2.71 -17.33
N GLY A 386 -10.47 -1.83 -16.81
CA GLY A 386 -9.39 -1.16 -17.55
C GLY A 386 -9.66 0.31 -17.86
N MET A 387 -10.88 0.80 -17.69
CA MET A 387 -11.20 2.22 -17.79
C MET A 387 -10.72 3.00 -16.56
N ALA A 388 -10.10 4.16 -16.76
CA ALA A 388 -9.71 5.06 -15.67
C ALA A 388 -10.95 5.54 -14.87
N ALA A 389 -12.03 5.90 -15.56
CA ALA A 389 -13.29 6.33 -14.95
C ALA A 389 -13.96 5.24 -14.09
N ALA A 390 -13.79 3.96 -14.44
CA ALA A 390 -14.36 2.86 -13.67
C ALA A 390 -13.86 2.83 -12.22
N VAL A 391 -12.57 3.12 -12.03
CA VAL A 391 -11.96 3.18 -10.70
C VAL A 391 -12.58 4.28 -9.86
N LEU A 392 -12.70 5.49 -10.40
CA LEU A 392 -13.26 6.65 -9.68
C LEU A 392 -14.74 6.45 -9.39
N ASN A 393 -15.54 6.13 -10.41
CA ASN A 393 -16.99 6.00 -10.27
C ASN A 393 -17.37 4.85 -9.32
N PHE A 394 -16.67 3.71 -9.40
CA PHE A 394 -16.94 2.59 -8.52
C PHE A 394 -16.65 2.93 -7.07
N ASN A 395 -15.47 3.49 -6.76
CA ASN A 395 -15.04 3.68 -5.38
C ASN A 395 -15.93 4.65 -4.58
N ARG A 396 -16.79 5.42 -5.24
CA ARG A 396 -17.83 6.24 -4.57
C ARG A 396 -18.83 5.38 -3.80
N PHE A 397 -19.24 4.24 -4.38
CA PHE A 397 -20.20 3.33 -3.75
C PHE A 397 -19.65 2.66 -2.48
N PRO A 398 -18.52 1.94 -2.50
CA PRO A 398 -18.04 1.30 -1.29
C PRO A 398 -17.65 2.38 -0.26
N LYS A 399 -17.17 3.58 -0.67
CA LYS A 399 -16.81 4.63 0.29
C LYS A 399 -18.02 5.15 1.07
N LEU A 400 -19.17 5.24 0.40
CA LEU A 400 -20.47 5.48 1.03
C LEU A 400 -20.83 4.35 2.01
N MET A 401 -20.67 3.08 1.62
CA MET A 401 -20.94 1.94 2.51
C MET A 401 -20.05 1.94 3.76
N VAL A 402 -18.77 2.30 3.62
CA VAL A 402 -17.84 2.47 4.75
C VAL A 402 -18.34 3.56 5.71
N ALA A 403 -18.73 4.72 5.17
CA ALA A 403 -19.23 5.81 5.99
C ALA A 403 -20.53 5.45 6.70
N MET A 404 -21.43 4.74 6.02
CA MET A 404 -22.68 4.22 6.60
C MET A 404 -22.41 3.20 7.71
N ALA A 405 -21.51 2.25 7.49
CA ALA A 405 -21.13 1.27 8.51
C ALA A 405 -20.46 1.91 9.73
N ARG A 406 -19.56 2.88 9.53
CA ARG A 406 -18.92 3.61 10.63
C ARG A 406 -19.92 4.43 11.44
N SER A 407 -20.69 5.27 10.76
CA SER A 407 -21.60 6.22 11.40
C SER A 407 -22.85 5.58 11.99
N SER A 408 -23.32 4.47 11.44
CA SER A 408 -24.62 3.91 11.82
C SER A 408 -24.52 2.56 12.53
N LEU A 409 -23.36 1.89 12.44
CA LEU A 409 -23.09 0.60 13.11
C LEU A 409 -21.83 0.62 13.98
N ALA A 410 -21.17 1.78 14.17
CA ALA A 410 -19.93 1.88 14.93
C ALA A 410 -18.90 0.81 14.51
N LEU A 411 -18.76 0.59 13.20
CA LEU A 411 -17.90 -0.45 12.65
C LEU A 411 -16.60 0.13 12.12
N ALA A 412 -15.46 -0.34 12.64
CA ALA A 412 -14.16 0.02 12.11
C ALA A 412 -13.84 -0.79 10.85
N VAL A 413 -14.36 -0.29 9.71
CA VAL A 413 -14.16 -0.85 8.38
C VAL A 413 -13.54 0.18 7.44
N ASP A 414 -12.75 -0.25 6.48
CA ASP A 414 -12.39 0.52 5.29
C ASP A 414 -12.19 -0.41 4.10
N GLN A 415 -11.91 0.14 2.92
CA GLN A 415 -11.89 -0.61 1.67
C GLN A 415 -10.60 -0.46 0.87
N TYR A 416 -10.22 -1.56 0.22
CA TYR A 416 -9.27 -1.60 -0.86
C TYR A 416 -10.01 -2.02 -2.14
N PHE A 417 -10.50 -1.05 -2.90
CA PHE A 417 -11.40 -1.29 -4.03
C PHE A 417 -12.64 -2.10 -3.61
N ASP A 418 -12.70 -3.37 -3.99
CA ASP A 418 -13.78 -4.33 -3.74
C ASP A 418 -13.58 -5.16 -2.47
N ASP A 419 -12.40 -5.12 -1.84
CA ASP A 419 -12.11 -5.79 -0.57
C ASP A 419 -12.41 -4.85 0.62
N TYR A 420 -13.27 -5.26 1.55
CA TYR A 420 -13.42 -4.64 2.86
C TYR A 420 -12.48 -5.29 3.88
N MET A 421 -11.79 -4.46 4.65
CA MET A 421 -11.07 -4.89 5.86
C MET A 421 -11.87 -4.43 7.07
N VAL A 422 -12.31 -5.39 7.88
CA VAL A 422 -13.10 -5.15 9.09
C VAL A 422 -12.23 -5.47 10.29
N VAL A 423 -12.09 -4.52 11.22
CA VAL A 423 -11.46 -4.75 12.52
C VAL A 423 -12.50 -4.41 13.58
N ASP A 424 -12.70 -5.30 14.54
CA ASP A 424 -13.79 -5.15 15.51
C ASP A 424 -13.42 -5.75 16.86
N LEU A 425 -14.19 -5.41 17.89
CA LEU A 425 -14.02 -5.98 19.22
C LEU A 425 -14.40 -7.45 19.21
N GLU A 426 -13.63 -8.30 19.90
CA GLU A 426 -13.99 -9.71 20.06
C GLU A 426 -15.39 -9.89 20.70
N ALA A 427 -15.72 -9.03 21.67
CA ALA A 427 -17.02 -9.04 22.34
C ALA A 427 -18.21 -8.82 21.38
N ALA A 428 -17.97 -8.21 20.21
CA ALA A 428 -19.00 -7.99 19.21
C ALA A 428 -19.24 -9.20 18.28
N GLY A 429 -18.41 -10.25 18.38
CA GLY A 429 -18.52 -11.46 17.58
C GLY A 429 -18.49 -11.17 16.06
N GLN A 430 -19.51 -11.64 15.34
CA GLN A 430 -19.65 -11.42 13.89
C GLN A 430 -20.57 -10.24 13.55
N SER A 431 -21.13 -9.54 14.55
CA SER A 431 -22.18 -8.52 14.35
C SER A 431 -21.77 -7.38 13.41
N GLY A 432 -20.48 -7.04 13.38
CA GLY A 432 -19.92 -6.05 12.45
C GLY A 432 -20.05 -6.48 10.99
N GLN A 433 -19.57 -7.68 10.65
CA GLN A 433 -19.67 -8.23 9.29
C GLN A 433 -21.12 -8.54 8.90
N GLU A 434 -21.95 -9.01 9.85
CA GLU A 434 -23.38 -9.23 9.63
C GLU A 434 -24.13 -7.93 9.33
N GLY A 435 -23.81 -6.85 10.07
CA GLY A 435 -24.35 -5.52 9.84
C GLY A 435 -23.90 -4.93 8.50
N LEU A 436 -22.62 -5.07 8.14
CA LEU A 436 -22.12 -4.68 6.81
C LEU A 436 -22.85 -5.45 5.70
N ALA A 437 -22.99 -6.76 5.84
CA ALA A 437 -23.74 -7.60 4.90
C ALA A 437 -25.22 -7.18 4.81
N PHE A 438 -25.84 -6.77 5.92
CA PHE A 438 -27.19 -6.22 5.94
C PHE A 438 -27.31 -4.93 5.12
N LEU A 439 -26.42 -3.97 5.31
CA LEU A 439 -26.42 -2.72 4.52
C LEU A 439 -26.30 -3.02 3.02
N HIS A 440 -25.44 -3.98 2.65
CA HIS A 440 -25.27 -4.44 1.28
C HIS A 440 -26.52 -5.14 0.71
N ARG A 441 -27.28 -5.86 1.53
CA ARG A 441 -28.57 -6.45 1.13
C ARG A 441 -29.63 -5.38 0.89
N LEU A 442 -29.72 -4.34 1.73
CA LEU A 442 -30.68 -3.24 1.56
C LEU A 442 -30.54 -2.54 0.21
N VAL A 443 -29.30 -2.44 -0.30
CA VAL A 443 -29.01 -1.80 -1.59
C VAL A 443 -28.88 -2.81 -2.74
N ALA A 444 -29.27 -4.07 -2.55
CA ALA A 444 -29.19 -5.16 -3.52
C ALA A 444 -27.79 -5.32 -4.16
N ARG A 445 -26.75 -5.21 -3.34
CA ARG A 445 -25.34 -5.43 -3.70
C ARG A 445 -24.67 -6.36 -2.69
N PRO A 446 -25.07 -7.65 -2.64
CA PRO A 446 -24.57 -8.57 -1.63
C PRO A 446 -23.05 -8.81 -1.77
N LEU A 447 -22.44 -9.04 -0.61
CA LEU A 447 -21.05 -9.47 -0.49
C LEU A 447 -20.90 -10.92 -0.98
N ASP A 448 -19.70 -11.28 -1.44
CA ASP A 448 -19.37 -12.61 -1.96
C ASP A 448 -19.16 -13.60 -0.81
N ALA A 449 -20.12 -14.51 -0.63
CA ALA A 449 -20.10 -15.51 0.44
C ALA A 449 -18.93 -16.50 0.33
N ASP A 450 -18.43 -16.78 -0.88
CA ASP A 450 -17.32 -17.72 -1.09
C ASP A 450 -15.97 -17.11 -0.67
N LYS A 451 -15.89 -15.78 -0.59
CA LYS A 451 -14.68 -15.04 -0.23
C LYS A 451 -14.73 -14.42 1.17
N HIS A 452 -15.84 -14.58 1.88
CA HIS A 452 -16.01 -14.09 3.23
C HIS A 452 -15.00 -14.76 4.18
N GLN A 453 -14.19 -13.94 4.85
CA GLN A 453 -13.31 -14.36 5.93
C GLN A 453 -13.88 -13.84 7.25
N ARG A 454 -14.38 -14.78 8.07
CA ARG A 454 -14.95 -14.49 9.39
C ARG A 454 -13.95 -13.81 10.31
N MET A 455 -14.45 -13.01 11.25
CA MET A 455 -13.63 -12.38 12.28
C MET A 455 -12.76 -13.40 13.02
N ALA A 456 -11.44 -13.21 12.99
CA ALA A 456 -10.46 -14.10 13.60
C ALA A 456 -9.27 -13.31 14.19
N PRO A 457 -8.46 -13.92 15.07
CA PRO A 457 -7.21 -13.29 15.57
C PRO A 457 -6.18 -13.06 14.46
N VAL A 458 -6.20 -13.90 13.43
CA VAL A 458 -5.32 -13.85 12.27
C VAL A 458 -6.15 -14.09 11.02
N ASN A 459 -6.04 -13.21 10.03
CA ASN A 459 -6.60 -13.45 8.71
C ASN A 459 -5.64 -12.96 7.62
N ASP A 460 -5.84 -13.48 6.42
CA ASP A 460 -5.02 -13.08 5.29
C ASP A 460 -5.76 -12.11 4.36
N GLY A 461 -5.32 -10.86 4.29
CA GLY A 461 -5.88 -9.84 3.41
C GLY A 461 -4.84 -8.94 2.78
N LEU A 462 -5.22 -8.29 1.67
CA LEU A 462 -4.36 -7.38 0.89
C LEU A 462 -2.99 -7.97 0.50
N GLY A 463 -2.89 -9.31 0.45
CA GLY A 463 -1.68 -10.05 0.06
C GLY A 463 -0.72 -10.41 1.19
N VAL A 464 -1.05 -10.11 2.46
CA VAL A 464 -0.27 -10.45 3.67
C VAL A 464 -1.13 -11.21 4.67
N SER A 465 -0.50 -11.80 5.69
CA SER A 465 -1.17 -12.33 6.88
C SER A 465 -1.09 -11.28 7.98
N ILE A 466 -2.23 -10.91 8.57
CA ILE A 466 -2.34 -9.87 9.59
C ILE A 466 -2.79 -10.52 10.89
N ASP A 467 -1.96 -10.40 11.91
CA ASP A 467 -2.13 -11.01 13.22
C ASP A 467 -2.33 -9.92 14.27
N VAL A 468 -3.54 -9.86 14.81
CA VAL A 468 -3.99 -8.88 15.81
C VAL A 468 -4.15 -9.50 17.20
N SER A 469 -3.74 -10.77 17.37
CA SER A 469 -3.96 -11.53 18.61
C SER A 469 -3.29 -10.92 19.83
N ALA A 470 -2.08 -10.38 19.65
CA ALA A 470 -1.24 -9.80 20.71
C ALA A 470 -1.45 -8.28 20.90
N VAL A 471 -2.47 -7.68 20.29
CA VAL A 471 -2.76 -6.24 20.44
C VAL A 471 -3.07 -5.90 21.90
N HIS A 472 -3.98 -6.65 22.52
CA HIS A 472 -4.47 -6.39 23.87
C HIS A 472 -3.50 -6.80 25.00
N THR A 473 -2.57 -7.74 24.74
CA THR A 473 -1.60 -8.23 25.73
C THR A 473 -0.24 -7.54 25.61
N ASP A 474 0.30 -7.46 24.38
CA ASP A 474 1.69 -7.08 24.14
C ASP A 474 1.82 -5.73 23.43
N ASN A 475 0.68 -5.12 23.07
CA ASN A 475 0.60 -3.92 22.25
C ASN A 475 1.32 -4.08 20.90
N ARG A 476 1.13 -5.24 20.27
CA ARG A 476 1.79 -5.60 19.00
C ARG A 476 0.81 -6.15 17.98
N LEU A 477 0.98 -5.71 16.75
CA LEU A 477 0.37 -6.26 15.55
C LEU A 477 1.48 -6.83 14.66
N VAL A 478 1.30 -8.04 14.15
CA VAL A 478 2.31 -8.71 13.32
C VAL A 478 1.80 -8.91 11.90
N VAL A 479 2.59 -8.49 10.92
CA VAL A 479 2.30 -8.65 9.49
C VAL A 479 3.34 -9.58 8.86
N ARG A 480 2.88 -10.61 8.16
CA ARG A 480 3.74 -11.62 7.51
C ARG A 480 3.46 -11.69 6.02
N CYS A 481 4.52 -11.81 5.22
CA CYS A 481 4.36 -12.19 3.82
C CYS A 481 3.87 -13.65 3.73
N ARG A 482 2.95 -13.94 2.80
CA ARG A 482 2.52 -15.32 2.55
C ARG A 482 3.64 -16.12 1.87
N TRP A 483 3.97 -17.30 2.41
CA TRP A 483 5.07 -18.15 1.95
C TRP A 483 5.05 -18.44 0.43
N HIS A 484 3.86 -18.64 -0.16
CA HIS A 484 3.73 -18.96 -1.57
C HIS A 484 4.16 -17.80 -2.50
N ARG A 485 4.12 -16.55 -2.02
CA ARG A 485 4.62 -15.39 -2.77
C ARG A 485 6.14 -15.41 -2.84
N CYS A 486 6.80 -15.68 -1.70
CA CYS A 486 8.24 -15.92 -1.62
C CYS A 486 8.65 -17.05 -2.56
N TYR A 487 7.96 -18.19 -2.47
CA TYR A 487 8.20 -19.36 -3.32
C TYR A 487 8.07 -19.02 -4.82
N THR A 488 7.01 -18.33 -5.23
CA THR A 488 6.79 -17.94 -6.63
C THR A 488 7.93 -17.06 -7.18
N ILE A 489 8.47 -16.16 -6.37
CA ILE A 489 9.59 -15.30 -6.77
C ILE A 489 10.86 -16.13 -6.97
N LEU A 490 11.17 -17.02 -6.02
CA LEU A 490 12.33 -17.90 -6.11
C LEU A 490 12.24 -18.84 -7.31
N THR A 491 11.06 -19.41 -7.59
CA THR A 491 10.84 -20.24 -8.76
C THR A 491 11.16 -19.50 -10.05
N LEU A 492 10.63 -18.27 -10.23
CA LEU A 492 10.90 -17.47 -11.43
C LEU A 492 12.39 -17.17 -11.63
N LEU A 493 13.10 -16.88 -10.55
CA LEU A 493 14.54 -16.60 -10.63
C LEU A 493 15.37 -17.86 -10.86
N ARG A 494 15.01 -19.00 -10.24
CA ARG A 494 15.66 -20.30 -10.45
C ARG A 494 15.49 -20.77 -11.89
N GLU A 495 14.26 -20.73 -12.41
CA GLU A 495 13.98 -21.05 -13.81
C GLU A 495 14.83 -20.18 -14.75
N ALA A 496 14.88 -18.86 -14.52
CA ALA A 496 15.69 -17.95 -15.32
C ALA A 496 17.20 -18.22 -15.23
N ARG A 497 17.70 -18.65 -14.07
CA ARG A 497 19.08 -19.09 -13.87
C ARG A 497 19.37 -20.36 -14.65
N ASP A 498 18.48 -21.35 -14.56
CA ASP A 498 18.68 -22.67 -15.14
C ASP A 498 18.67 -22.64 -16.67
N VAL A 499 17.92 -21.71 -17.27
CA VAL A 499 17.93 -21.45 -18.73
C VAL A 499 18.93 -20.37 -19.16
N ASP A 500 19.71 -19.83 -18.22
CA ASP A 500 20.64 -18.70 -18.41
C ASP A 500 20.04 -17.49 -19.16
N PHE A 501 18.78 -17.17 -18.87
CA PHE A 501 18.05 -16.11 -19.60
C PHE A 501 16.96 -15.44 -18.75
N LEU A 502 17.06 -14.12 -18.58
CA LEU A 502 16.05 -13.30 -17.87
C LEU A 502 15.69 -12.06 -18.70
N PRO A 503 14.54 -12.02 -19.40
CA PRO A 503 14.16 -10.86 -20.20
C PRO A 503 13.66 -9.70 -19.31
N PRO A 504 13.73 -8.44 -19.78
CA PRO A 504 13.34 -7.25 -19.02
C PRO A 504 11.91 -7.30 -18.47
N GLY A 505 10.96 -7.87 -19.22
CA GLY A 505 9.57 -8.02 -18.77
C GLY A 505 9.41 -8.95 -17.55
N THR A 506 10.15 -10.07 -17.53
CA THR A 506 10.17 -10.99 -16.39
C THR A 506 10.91 -10.35 -15.22
N ALA A 507 12.04 -9.67 -15.46
CA ALA A 507 12.76 -8.94 -14.43
C ALA A 507 11.89 -7.86 -13.76
N SER A 508 11.12 -7.10 -14.55
CA SER A 508 10.14 -6.12 -14.06
C SER A 508 9.06 -6.77 -13.19
N THR A 509 8.57 -7.94 -13.59
CA THR A 509 7.60 -8.72 -12.81
C THR A 509 8.19 -9.16 -11.46
N VAL A 510 9.42 -9.70 -11.46
CA VAL A 510 10.10 -10.12 -10.22
C VAL A 510 10.38 -8.93 -9.31
N HIS A 511 10.89 -7.83 -9.86
CA HIS A 511 11.16 -6.60 -9.13
C HIS A 511 9.90 -6.05 -8.45
N GLY A 512 8.77 -6.01 -9.16
CA GLY A 512 7.49 -5.57 -8.58
C GLY A 512 6.99 -6.49 -7.46
N LYS A 513 7.12 -7.81 -7.63
CA LYS A 513 6.75 -8.79 -6.59
C LYS A 513 7.63 -8.68 -5.34
N LEU A 514 8.95 -8.53 -5.51
CA LEU A 514 9.89 -8.26 -4.42
C LEU A 514 9.55 -6.97 -3.70
N GLY A 515 9.32 -5.87 -4.43
CA GLY A 515 8.94 -4.59 -3.86
C GLY A 515 7.69 -4.67 -2.97
N PHE A 516 6.71 -5.50 -3.33
CA PHE A 516 5.54 -5.76 -2.50
C PHE A 516 5.89 -6.57 -1.24
N ILE A 517 6.53 -7.75 -1.37
CA ILE A 517 6.73 -8.62 -0.20
C ILE A 517 7.70 -8.01 0.83
N LEU A 518 8.69 -7.25 0.37
CA LEU A 518 9.65 -6.57 1.24
C LEU A 518 9.02 -5.37 1.97
N SER A 519 7.87 -4.86 1.52
CA SER A 519 7.12 -3.84 2.26
C SER A 519 6.47 -4.36 3.53
N ALA A 520 6.26 -5.68 3.62
CA ALA A 520 5.77 -6.39 4.80
C ALA A 520 6.90 -6.99 5.64
N ALA A 521 8.14 -6.54 5.43
CA ALA A 521 9.32 -7.01 6.13
C ALA A 521 9.99 -5.87 6.90
N TYR A 522 10.78 -6.24 7.90
CA TYR A 522 11.44 -5.29 8.78
C TYR A 522 12.52 -4.47 8.04
N GLY A 523 12.61 -3.16 8.32
CA GLY A 523 13.78 -2.34 8.02
C GLY A 523 14.22 -2.28 6.55
N ARG A 524 13.30 -2.41 5.57
CA ARG A 524 13.64 -2.42 4.11
C ARG A 524 14.64 -3.52 3.71
N VAL A 525 14.73 -4.60 4.49
CA VAL A 525 15.63 -5.73 4.23
C VAL A 525 15.48 -6.24 2.80
N GLY A 526 16.61 -6.49 2.13
CA GLY A 526 16.65 -7.02 0.76
C GLY A 526 16.31 -6.05 -0.36
N LYS A 527 15.94 -4.78 -0.07
CA LYS A 527 15.62 -3.81 -1.13
C LYS A 527 16.85 -3.45 -1.98
N ALA A 528 18.03 -3.25 -1.39
CA ALA A 528 19.22 -2.93 -2.19
C ALA A 528 19.67 -4.11 -3.05
N ALA A 529 19.36 -5.35 -2.61
CA ALA A 529 19.62 -6.56 -3.39
C ALA A 529 18.80 -6.62 -4.69
N THR A 530 17.75 -5.81 -4.89
CA THR A 530 16.98 -5.80 -6.15
C THR A 530 17.67 -5.02 -7.27
N GLN A 531 18.79 -4.34 -7.01
CA GLN A 531 19.51 -3.51 -7.98
C GLN A 531 19.81 -4.24 -9.32
N PRO A 532 20.26 -5.51 -9.35
CA PRO A 532 20.52 -6.21 -10.61
C PRO A 532 19.28 -6.35 -11.50
N LEU A 533 18.07 -6.38 -10.92
CA LEU A 533 16.82 -6.37 -11.69
C LEU A 533 16.56 -4.99 -12.32
N VAL A 534 16.83 -3.90 -11.61
CA VAL A 534 16.67 -2.54 -12.14
C VAL A 534 17.60 -2.34 -13.34
N GLN A 535 18.85 -2.77 -13.21
CA GLN A 535 19.84 -2.79 -14.29
C GLN A 535 19.33 -3.61 -15.49
N ARG A 536 18.80 -4.83 -15.25
CA ARG A 536 18.20 -5.68 -16.30
C ARG A 536 17.00 -5.05 -17.00
N ILE A 537 16.18 -4.27 -16.29
CA ILE A 537 14.96 -3.68 -16.86
C ILE A 537 15.29 -2.52 -17.80
N TRP A 538 16.26 -1.68 -17.45
CA TRP A 538 16.44 -0.37 -18.09
C TRP A 538 17.73 -0.20 -18.90
N HIS A 539 18.74 -1.04 -18.67
CA HIS A 539 20.10 -0.76 -19.15
C HIS A 539 20.75 -1.93 -19.89
N ASP A 540 20.49 -3.17 -19.48
CA ASP A 540 21.11 -4.33 -20.12
C ASP A 540 20.56 -4.55 -21.54
N THR A 541 21.47 -4.88 -22.47
CA THR A 541 21.15 -5.34 -23.83
C THR A 541 21.39 -6.85 -23.99
N ASP A 542 22.17 -7.46 -23.11
CA ASP A 542 22.32 -8.92 -22.96
C ASP A 542 21.41 -9.43 -21.83
N TYR A 543 20.65 -10.48 -22.12
CA TYR A 543 19.67 -11.06 -21.20
C TYR A 543 20.14 -12.38 -20.58
N SER A 544 21.42 -12.75 -20.74
CA SER A 544 22.08 -13.84 -20.00
C SER A 544 21.90 -13.71 -18.48
N PHE A 545 21.99 -14.80 -17.71
CA PHE A 545 21.84 -14.74 -16.26
C PHE A 545 23.17 -14.37 -15.58
N THR A 546 23.41 -13.06 -15.48
CA THR A 546 24.71 -12.50 -15.05
C THR A 546 25.12 -12.92 -13.63
N PRO A 547 26.43 -12.87 -13.30
CA PRO A 547 26.91 -13.12 -11.94
C PRO A 547 26.25 -12.23 -10.86
N ALA A 548 25.88 -11.00 -11.21
CA ALA A 548 25.13 -10.12 -10.30
C ALA A 548 23.73 -10.65 -9.98
N LEU A 549 23.01 -11.19 -10.98
CA LEU A 549 21.72 -11.84 -10.79
C LEU A 549 21.86 -13.14 -9.98
N ARG A 550 22.96 -13.87 -10.15
CA ARG A 550 23.28 -15.07 -9.36
C ARG A 550 23.46 -14.76 -7.88
N HIS A 551 24.28 -13.77 -7.53
CA HIS A 551 24.45 -13.34 -6.14
C HIS A 551 23.14 -12.81 -5.54
N MET A 552 22.34 -12.08 -6.32
CA MET A 552 21.01 -11.64 -5.89
C MET A 552 20.09 -12.83 -5.60
N LEU A 553 20.07 -13.84 -6.47
CA LEU A 553 19.28 -15.05 -6.25
C LEU A 553 19.73 -15.77 -4.97
N GLU A 554 21.02 -16.00 -4.79
CA GLU A 554 21.58 -16.63 -3.58
C GLU A 554 21.17 -15.85 -2.30
N PHE A 555 21.19 -14.52 -2.37
CA PHE A 555 20.71 -13.66 -1.28
C PHE A 555 19.23 -13.91 -0.98
N PHE A 556 18.36 -13.89 -1.99
CA PHE A 556 16.93 -14.11 -1.77
C PHE A 556 16.57 -15.55 -1.42
N GLU A 557 17.34 -16.55 -1.86
CA GLU A 557 17.16 -17.95 -1.45
C GLU A 557 17.39 -18.14 0.04
N ALA A 558 18.26 -17.35 0.64
CA ALA A 558 18.49 -17.37 2.07
C ALA A 558 17.54 -16.44 2.85
N LEU A 559 17.22 -15.25 2.34
CA LEU A 559 16.35 -14.30 3.04
C LEU A 559 14.87 -14.69 3.00
N LEU A 560 14.33 -15.07 1.84
CA LEU A 560 12.87 -15.19 1.66
C LEU A 560 12.20 -16.32 2.46
N PRO A 561 12.85 -17.48 2.72
CA PRO A 561 12.29 -18.49 3.62
C PRO A 561 12.18 -18.03 5.07
N GLU A 562 13.12 -17.20 5.52
CA GLU A 562 13.24 -16.68 6.88
C GLU A 562 12.87 -15.19 6.97
N LEU A 563 12.03 -14.70 6.05
CA LEU A 563 11.74 -13.27 5.93
C LEU A 563 11.11 -12.78 7.23
N PRO A 564 11.73 -11.85 7.96
CA PRO A 564 11.26 -11.45 9.27
C PRO A 564 9.92 -10.73 9.16
N ALA A 565 8.97 -11.13 10.00
CA ALA A 565 7.67 -10.50 10.11
C ALA A 565 7.81 -9.02 10.52
N LEU A 566 7.00 -8.15 9.93
CA LEU A 566 6.89 -6.77 10.37
C LEU A 566 6.06 -6.71 11.66
N THR A 567 6.65 -6.23 12.75
CA THR A 567 5.94 -5.97 14.01
C THR A 567 5.66 -4.48 14.15
N ILE A 568 4.38 -4.12 14.14
CA ILE A 568 3.89 -2.76 14.40
C ILE A 568 3.56 -2.69 15.89
N GLU A 569 4.10 -1.69 16.57
CA GLU A 569 3.79 -1.45 17.98
C GLU A 569 2.60 -0.50 18.02
N VAL A 570 1.57 -0.86 18.78
CA VAL A 570 0.32 -0.10 18.89
C VAL A 570 0.14 0.55 20.27
N GLY A 571 1.14 0.41 21.16
CA GLY A 571 1.10 0.82 22.55
C GLY A 571 1.54 2.26 22.85
N LEU A 572 0.90 2.85 23.87
CA LEU A 572 1.24 4.17 24.41
C LEU A 572 2.58 4.20 25.17
N SER A 573 2.98 3.08 25.78
CA SER A 573 4.04 3.07 26.81
C SER A 573 5.46 3.28 26.27
N LYS A 574 5.73 2.87 25.03
CA LYS A 574 7.07 3.06 24.44
C LYS A 574 7.26 4.42 23.79
N GLN A 575 6.19 5.14 23.44
CA GLN A 575 6.34 6.47 22.85
C GLN A 575 6.94 7.48 23.83
N ALA A 576 6.73 7.29 25.14
CA ALA A 576 7.22 8.16 26.20
C ALA A 576 8.71 8.02 26.55
N LEU A 577 9.38 6.91 26.19
CA LEU A 577 10.81 6.78 26.45
C LEU A 577 11.60 7.62 25.42
N PRO A 578 12.71 8.28 25.77
CA PRO A 578 13.56 8.90 24.75
C PRO A 578 14.16 7.84 23.82
N PRO A 579 14.40 8.14 22.53
CA PRO A 579 15.12 7.23 21.63
C PRO A 579 16.61 7.15 21.98
N VAL A 580 17.29 6.10 21.50
CA VAL A 580 18.75 6.09 21.44
C VAL A 580 19.18 7.06 20.33
N VAL A 581 20.18 7.90 20.59
CA VAL A 581 20.73 8.80 19.57
C VAL A 581 22.09 8.30 19.15
N VAL A 582 22.34 8.26 17.84
CA VAL A 582 23.59 7.78 17.24
C VAL A 582 24.13 8.85 16.30
N TYR A 583 25.42 9.14 16.42
CA TYR A 583 26.22 9.87 15.44
C TYR A 583 27.28 8.94 14.91
N THR A 584 27.48 8.94 13.59
CA THR A 584 28.60 8.25 12.96
C THR A 584 29.28 9.16 11.97
N ASP A 585 30.58 8.95 11.79
CA ASP A 585 31.39 9.69 10.84
C ASP A 585 32.58 8.82 10.40
N ALA A 586 33.15 9.14 9.25
CA ALA A 586 34.38 8.53 8.78
C ALA A 586 35.32 9.55 8.13
N SER A 587 36.60 9.49 8.46
CA SER A 587 37.64 10.21 7.71
C SER A 587 38.28 9.29 6.67
N PHE A 588 38.73 9.83 5.53
CA PHE A 588 39.49 9.08 4.52
C PHE A 588 40.70 9.90 4.07
N LYS A 589 41.88 9.30 4.15
CA LYS A 589 43.15 9.86 3.68
C LYS A 589 43.87 8.83 2.83
N ALA A 590 44.55 9.26 1.78
CA ALA A 590 45.39 8.40 0.97
C ALA A 590 46.82 8.96 0.88
N PRO A 591 47.56 9.00 2.00
CA PRO A 591 48.95 9.43 2.01
C PRO A 591 49.80 8.56 1.08
N VAL A 592 50.86 9.17 0.56
CA VAL A 592 51.89 8.46 -0.20
C VAL A 592 53.03 8.17 0.76
N VAL A 593 53.29 6.88 1.01
CA VAL A 593 54.40 6.40 1.85
C VAL A 593 55.31 5.57 0.94
N ASP A 594 56.59 5.93 0.86
CA ASP A 594 57.58 5.27 -0.01
C ASP A 594 57.14 5.14 -1.48
N GLY A 595 56.47 6.16 -2.01
CA GLY A 595 55.95 6.19 -3.38
C GLY A 595 54.67 5.38 -3.62
N VAL A 596 54.16 4.68 -2.60
CA VAL A 596 52.94 3.86 -2.67
C VAL A 596 51.79 4.59 -1.97
N ARG A 597 50.63 4.66 -2.62
CA ARG A 597 49.40 5.16 -1.97
C ARG A 597 48.97 4.17 -0.90
N SER A 598 48.93 4.63 0.34
CA SER A 598 48.49 3.85 1.50
C SER A 598 47.18 4.45 2.04
N PRO A 599 46.01 4.03 1.54
CA PRO A 599 44.74 4.53 2.03
C PRO A 599 44.53 4.13 3.49
N VAL A 600 44.04 5.09 4.28
CA VAL A 600 43.70 4.93 5.70
C VAL A 600 42.38 5.64 5.94
N SER A 601 41.56 5.04 6.78
CA SER A 601 40.31 5.65 7.25
C SER A 601 40.18 5.48 8.75
N GLU A 602 39.58 6.44 9.42
CA GLU A 602 39.18 6.30 10.83
C GLU A 602 37.68 6.48 10.92
N LEU A 603 37.03 5.48 11.53
CA LEU A 603 35.59 5.49 11.77
C LEU A 603 35.36 5.95 13.21
N GLY A 604 34.35 6.80 13.40
CA GLY A 604 33.93 7.30 14.70
C GLY A 604 32.45 7.04 14.95
N TYR A 605 32.10 6.70 16.19
CA TYR A 605 30.71 6.81 16.65
C TYR A 605 30.61 7.52 17.99
N HIS A 606 29.45 8.12 18.21
CA HIS A 606 28.98 8.58 19.50
C HIS A 606 27.52 8.14 19.71
N VAL A 607 27.20 7.60 20.88
CA VAL A 607 25.87 7.07 21.21
C VAL A 607 25.38 7.66 22.52
N VAL A 608 24.14 8.13 22.52
CA VAL A 608 23.40 8.58 23.70
C VAL A 608 22.36 7.51 24.05
N VAL A 609 22.57 6.84 25.18
CA VAL A 609 21.66 5.80 25.67
C VAL A 609 20.79 6.40 26.79
N PRO A 610 19.48 6.56 26.58
CA PRO A 610 18.62 7.19 27.56
C PRO A 610 18.44 6.33 28.81
N ARG A 611 18.47 6.97 29.99
CA ARG A 611 18.18 6.33 31.27
C ARG A 611 16.91 6.90 31.90
N PRO A 612 15.96 6.07 32.35
CA PRO A 612 14.81 6.55 33.09
C PRO A 612 15.24 7.29 34.37
N GLY A 613 14.81 8.56 34.52
CA GLY A 613 15.01 9.33 35.75
C GLY A 613 16.44 9.82 36.01
N GLY A 614 17.35 9.76 35.05
CA GLY A 614 18.74 10.21 35.21
C GLY A 614 19.39 10.67 33.90
N PRO A 615 20.64 11.17 33.95
CA PRO A 615 21.37 11.55 32.75
C PRO A 615 21.65 10.34 31.85
N PRO A 616 21.66 10.50 30.52
CA PRO A 616 21.93 9.40 29.61
C PRO A 616 23.36 8.85 29.80
N ASP A 617 23.56 7.58 29.44
CA ASP A 617 24.90 7.05 29.26
C ASP A 617 25.44 7.48 27.89
N LEU A 618 26.68 7.97 27.88
CA LEU A 618 27.35 8.42 26.67
C LEU A 618 28.46 7.44 26.30
N LEU A 619 28.41 6.92 25.08
CA LEU A 619 29.40 5.99 24.55
C LEU A 619 30.10 6.61 23.35
N TYR A 620 31.38 6.32 23.20
CA TYR A 620 32.15 6.73 22.02
C TYR A 620 33.16 5.67 21.63
N GLN A 621 33.53 5.63 20.36
CA GLN A 621 34.63 4.78 19.91
C GLN A 621 35.21 5.28 18.60
N SER A 622 36.47 4.94 18.38
CA SER A 622 37.20 5.15 17.13
C SER A 622 37.85 3.84 16.67
N VAL A 623 37.86 3.55 15.38
CA VAL A 623 38.63 2.44 14.82
C VAL A 623 39.32 2.85 13.53
N ARG A 624 40.61 2.52 13.42
CA ARG A 624 41.41 2.78 12.23
C ARG A 624 41.36 1.59 11.28
N LEU A 625 41.02 1.85 10.02
CA LEU A 625 41.07 0.91 8.91
C LEU A 625 42.31 1.19 8.07
N ASP A 626 43.14 0.17 7.90
CA ASP A 626 44.31 0.22 7.04
C ASP A 626 43.97 -0.11 5.58
N ALA A 627 44.99 -0.06 4.72
CA ALA A 627 44.81 -0.35 3.29
C ALA A 627 44.25 -1.74 3.03
N ARG A 628 44.58 -2.73 3.87
CA ARG A 628 44.09 -4.11 3.72
C ARG A 628 42.61 -4.22 4.04
N ALA A 629 42.14 -3.58 5.11
CA ALA A 629 40.72 -3.52 5.45
C ALA A 629 39.92 -2.77 4.37
N LEU A 630 40.46 -1.66 3.85
CA LEU A 630 39.82 -0.85 2.83
C LEU A 630 39.74 -1.53 1.45
N GLN A 631 40.71 -2.36 1.10
CA GLN A 631 40.64 -3.21 -0.10
C GLN A 631 39.44 -4.15 -0.09
N ALA A 632 38.93 -4.51 1.10
CA ALA A 632 37.72 -5.33 1.19
C ALA A 632 36.45 -4.57 0.75
N PHE A 633 36.44 -3.24 0.77
CA PHE A 633 35.30 -2.44 0.33
C PHE A 633 35.29 -2.29 -1.19
N SER A 634 36.43 -1.92 -1.76
CA SER A 634 36.66 -1.90 -3.20
C SER A 634 38.15 -1.80 -3.52
N SER A 635 38.59 -2.56 -4.52
CA SER A 635 39.97 -2.56 -5.02
C SER A 635 40.22 -1.56 -6.15
N SER A 636 39.18 -0.94 -6.70
CA SER A 636 39.27 -0.10 -7.91
C SER A 636 38.87 1.36 -7.69
N ALA A 637 38.34 1.72 -6.52
CA ALA A 637 37.89 3.08 -6.25
C ALA A 637 39.05 4.00 -5.85
N GLN A 638 39.07 5.22 -6.42
CA GLN A 638 40.07 6.25 -6.07
C GLN A 638 39.86 6.83 -4.66
N THR A 639 38.62 6.85 -4.18
CA THR A 639 38.23 7.25 -2.82
C THR A 639 37.19 6.28 -2.27
N LEU A 640 37.23 6.02 -0.96
CA LEU A 640 36.33 5.08 -0.28
C LEU A 640 35.48 5.73 0.81
N ILE A 641 35.43 7.07 0.85
CA ILE A 641 34.74 7.83 1.91
C ILE A 641 33.30 7.36 2.10
N MET A 642 32.51 7.22 1.02
CA MET A 642 31.12 6.78 1.10
C MET A 642 30.97 5.38 1.69
N GLN A 643 31.90 4.46 1.38
CA GLN A 643 31.92 3.12 1.93
C GLN A 643 32.29 3.16 3.42
N CYS A 644 33.28 3.96 3.80
CA CYS A 644 33.66 4.15 5.20
C CYS A 644 32.51 4.72 6.05
N GLU A 645 31.73 5.67 5.52
CA GLU A 645 30.55 6.23 6.18
C GLU A 645 29.48 5.16 6.44
N ILE A 646 29.18 4.32 5.44
CA ILE A 646 28.25 3.20 5.58
C ILE A 646 28.81 2.15 6.56
N ALA A 647 30.13 1.93 6.55
CA ALA A 647 30.80 1.03 7.48
C ALA A 647 30.67 1.53 8.92
N ALA A 648 30.92 2.82 9.18
CA ALA A 648 30.74 3.44 10.50
C ALA A 648 29.29 3.30 10.98
N ALA A 649 28.34 3.59 10.09
CA ALA A 649 26.92 3.43 10.36
C ALA A 649 26.51 1.98 10.68
N THR A 650 27.18 0.97 10.11
CA THR A 650 26.89 -0.45 10.39
C THR A 650 27.61 -0.94 11.65
N TRP A 651 28.85 -0.48 11.83
CA TRP A 651 29.77 -0.91 12.89
C TRP A 651 29.25 -0.61 14.30
N VAL A 652 28.62 0.54 14.50
CA VAL A 652 28.06 0.93 15.81
C VAL A 652 27.02 -0.09 16.31
N TYR A 653 26.09 -0.50 15.45
CA TYR A 653 25.05 -1.47 15.80
C TYR A 653 25.60 -2.88 16.00
N TYR A 654 26.61 -3.26 15.21
CA TYR A 654 27.28 -4.55 15.35
C TYR A 654 28.06 -4.64 16.65
N SER A 655 28.63 -3.51 17.10
CA SER A 655 29.48 -3.47 18.28
C SER A 655 28.69 -3.51 19.59
N ALA A 656 27.52 -2.88 19.66
CA ALA A 656 26.71 -2.79 20.89
C ALA A 656 25.25 -3.30 20.73
N PRO A 657 25.04 -4.51 20.22
CA PRO A 657 23.70 -4.97 19.84
C PRO A 657 22.73 -5.16 21.02
N HIS A 658 23.23 -5.35 22.24
CA HIS A 658 22.43 -5.39 23.46
C HIS A 658 21.79 -4.03 23.79
N ILE A 659 22.43 -2.92 23.38
CA ILE A 659 21.89 -1.56 23.52
C ILE A 659 20.75 -1.37 22.55
N PHE A 660 20.93 -1.80 21.29
CA PHE A 660 20.04 -1.44 20.21
C PHE A 660 18.85 -2.38 20.04
N ARG A 661 18.89 -3.63 20.52
CA ARG A 661 17.82 -4.61 20.29
C ARG A 661 16.44 -4.05 20.67
N SER A 662 15.50 -4.08 19.71
CA SER A 662 14.12 -3.58 19.85
C SER A 662 14.02 -2.09 20.24
N GLN A 663 15.05 -1.29 19.97
CA GLN A 663 15.06 0.15 20.24
C GLN A 663 14.62 0.99 19.04
N ARG A 664 14.21 2.21 19.38
CA ARG A 664 14.06 3.34 18.44
C ARG A 664 15.36 4.15 18.45
N VAL A 665 15.86 4.47 17.28
CA VAL A 665 17.17 5.08 17.10
C VAL A 665 17.07 6.28 16.16
N ILE A 666 17.47 7.46 16.61
CA ILE A 666 17.71 8.61 15.72
C ILE A 666 19.19 8.57 15.34
N HIS A 667 19.48 8.41 14.05
CA HIS A 667 20.84 8.28 13.55
C HIS A 667 21.20 9.46 12.65
N PHE A 668 22.10 10.29 13.14
CA PHE A 668 22.65 11.46 12.45
C PHE A 668 23.86 11.09 11.59
N ILE A 669 23.82 11.50 10.32
CA ILE A 669 24.89 11.32 9.32
C ILE A 669 25.01 12.60 8.49
N ASP A 670 26.22 13.12 8.30
CA ASP A 670 26.46 14.34 7.51
C ASP A 670 26.65 14.05 6.00
N ASN A 671 27.17 12.86 5.67
CA ASN A 671 27.35 12.40 4.31
C ASN A 671 26.01 12.06 3.65
N THR A 672 25.50 12.98 2.83
CA THR A 672 24.22 12.82 2.13
C THR A 672 24.15 11.58 1.22
N GLY A 673 25.29 11.12 0.67
CA GLY A 673 25.36 9.91 -0.15
C GLY A 673 25.15 8.63 0.65
N ALA A 674 25.84 8.49 1.79
CA ALA A 674 25.66 7.37 2.71
C ALA A 674 24.27 7.41 3.38
N LEU A 675 23.84 8.60 3.80
CA LEU A 675 22.49 8.85 4.32
C LEU A 675 21.42 8.39 3.33
N SER A 676 21.51 8.80 2.05
CA SER A 676 20.60 8.37 0.98
C SER A 676 20.54 6.85 0.85
N ALA A 677 21.72 6.23 0.88
CA ALA A 677 21.86 4.80 0.65
C ALA A 677 21.20 3.96 1.75
N LEU A 678 21.46 4.31 3.02
CA LEU A 678 20.88 3.69 4.20
C LEU A 678 19.39 4.00 4.36
N LEU A 679 19.00 5.27 4.16
CA LEU A 679 17.61 5.71 4.21
C LEU A 679 16.77 4.91 3.21
N HIS A 680 17.15 4.92 1.93
CA HIS A 680 16.35 4.30 0.88
C HIS A 680 16.49 2.79 0.80
N GLY A 681 17.49 2.22 1.49
CA GLY A 681 17.90 0.83 1.33
C GLY A 681 18.27 0.52 -0.11
N TYR A 682 19.01 1.43 -0.75
CA TYR A 682 19.40 1.32 -2.16
C TYR A 682 20.66 2.13 -2.43
N ALA A 683 21.63 1.55 -3.13
CA ALA A 683 22.79 2.27 -3.64
C ALA A 683 23.04 1.92 -5.11
N ARG A 684 23.53 2.90 -5.89
CA ARG A 684 23.88 2.70 -7.30
C ARG A 684 25.22 1.97 -7.48
N LYS A 685 26.16 2.12 -6.56
CA LYS A 685 27.43 1.39 -6.60
C LYS A 685 27.26 0.03 -5.91
N LEU A 686 27.75 -1.02 -6.55
CA LEU A 686 27.52 -2.41 -6.10
C LEU A 686 28.16 -2.71 -4.73
N ASP A 687 29.34 -2.14 -4.46
CA ASP A 687 30.02 -2.22 -3.16
C ASP A 687 29.16 -1.63 -2.04
N CYS A 688 28.66 -0.41 -2.23
CA CYS A 688 27.78 0.27 -1.29
C CYS A 688 26.45 -0.49 -1.10
N ALA A 689 25.88 -1.06 -2.19
CA ALA A 689 24.62 -1.81 -2.11
C ALA A 689 24.74 -3.06 -1.22
N ARG A 690 25.90 -3.72 -1.21
CA ARG A 690 26.17 -4.87 -0.32
C ARG A 690 26.26 -4.44 1.14
N MET A 691 26.96 -3.35 1.42
CA MET A 691 27.09 -2.81 2.77
C MET A 691 25.73 -2.36 3.32
N VAL A 692 24.91 -1.70 2.49
CA VAL A 692 23.53 -1.32 2.82
C VAL A 692 22.66 -2.56 3.09
N ASN A 693 22.79 -3.64 2.31
CA ASN A 693 22.08 -4.89 2.60
C ASN A 693 22.49 -5.49 3.95
N ALA A 694 23.79 -5.49 4.27
CA ALA A 694 24.30 -5.97 5.56
C ALA A 694 23.73 -5.15 6.72
N PHE A 695 23.71 -3.82 6.58
CA PHE A 695 23.07 -2.92 7.55
C PHE A 695 21.60 -3.29 7.77
N HIS A 696 20.80 -3.44 6.71
CA HIS A 696 19.37 -3.74 6.87
C HIS A 696 19.11 -5.16 7.40
N LEU A 697 19.98 -6.12 7.14
CA LEU A 697 19.92 -7.44 7.79
C LEU A 697 20.17 -7.33 9.30
N LEU A 698 21.17 -6.55 9.71
CA LEU A 698 21.45 -6.27 11.11
C LEU A 698 20.32 -5.50 11.78
N ALA A 699 19.77 -4.48 11.12
CA ALA A 699 18.61 -3.73 11.61
C ALA A 699 17.39 -4.64 11.78
N ALA A 700 17.18 -5.59 10.86
CA ALA A 700 16.12 -6.58 10.95
C ALA A 700 16.35 -7.59 12.08
N SER A 701 17.57 -8.12 12.26
CA SER A 701 17.87 -9.09 13.31
C SER A 701 17.74 -8.49 14.72
N LEU A 702 18.07 -7.21 14.86
CA LEU A 702 17.93 -6.46 16.10
C LEU A 702 16.53 -5.85 16.28
N ARG A 703 15.64 -5.94 15.28
CA ARG A 703 14.31 -5.29 15.28
C ARG A 703 14.43 -3.77 15.59
N LEU A 704 15.34 -3.07 14.90
CA LEU A 704 15.62 -1.62 15.09
C LEU A 704 14.67 -0.70 14.36
N ARG A 705 14.16 0.35 15.00
CA ARG A 705 13.49 1.43 14.27
C ARG A 705 14.46 2.58 14.13
N VAL A 706 15.16 2.62 13.00
CA VAL A 706 16.17 3.66 12.72
C VAL A 706 15.53 4.76 11.90
N TYR A 707 15.46 5.96 12.48
CA TYR A 707 15.13 7.18 11.77
C TYR A 707 16.45 7.90 11.44
N PHE A 708 16.72 8.06 10.15
CA PHE A 708 17.92 8.77 9.70
C PHE A 708 17.65 10.25 9.51
N GLU A 709 18.57 11.09 9.99
CA GLU A 709 18.51 12.55 9.87
C GLU A 709 19.88 13.08 9.43
N TRP A 710 19.88 14.14 8.63
CA TRP A 710 21.11 14.82 8.25
C TRP A 710 21.61 15.71 9.39
N VAL A 711 22.92 15.78 9.59
CA VAL A 711 23.56 16.73 10.52
C VAL A 711 24.63 17.54 9.78
N PRO A 712 24.78 18.86 10.03
CA PRO A 712 25.93 19.60 9.53
C PRO A 712 27.25 18.99 10.03
N SER A 713 28.27 18.85 9.18
CA SER A 713 29.56 18.25 9.58
C SER A 713 30.19 18.96 10.80
N LEU A 714 30.06 20.29 10.91
CA LEU A 714 30.53 21.04 12.08
C LEU A 714 29.79 20.68 13.37
N ALA A 715 28.53 20.24 13.27
CA ALA A 715 27.71 19.79 14.40
C ALA A 715 27.79 18.29 14.66
N ASN A 716 28.36 17.49 13.73
CA ASN A 716 28.48 16.05 13.88
C ASN A 716 29.46 15.71 15.02
N VAL A 717 28.95 15.14 16.11
CA VAL A 717 29.75 14.78 17.29
C VAL A 717 30.80 13.71 16.94
N ALA A 718 30.47 12.81 16.01
CA ALA A 718 31.33 11.70 15.62
C ALA A 718 32.55 12.10 14.77
N ASP A 719 32.60 13.33 14.24
CA ASP A 719 33.75 13.87 13.47
C ASP A 719 35.04 13.95 14.31
N LEU A 720 34.94 14.12 15.63
CA LEU A 720 36.12 14.09 16.50
C LEU A 720 36.65 12.65 16.69
N PRO A 721 35.82 11.65 17.09
CA PRO A 721 36.23 10.25 17.12
C PRO A 721 36.70 9.68 15.77
N SER A 722 36.17 10.11 14.63
CA SER A 722 36.61 9.66 13.29
C SER A 722 37.96 10.25 12.87
N ARG A 723 38.54 11.12 13.70
CA ARG A 723 39.85 11.76 13.54
C ARG A 723 40.72 11.56 14.78
N ALA A 724 40.53 10.45 15.49
CA ALA A 724 41.22 10.20 16.76
C ALA A 724 42.76 10.25 16.67
N SER A 725 43.35 9.98 15.50
CA SER A 725 44.80 10.15 15.28
C SER A 725 45.24 11.60 14.98
N GLU A 726 44.32 12.54 14.78
CA GLU A 726 44.65 13.96 14.60
C GLU A 726 44.95 14.62 15.96
N PRO A 727 46.04 15.42 16.07
CA PRO A 727 46.37 16.08 17.33
C PRO A 727 45.23 16.96 17.86
N GLY A 728 44.87 16.78 19.14
CA GLY A 728 43.86 17.57 19.85
C GLY A 728 42.40 17.19 19.59
N ALA A 729 42.11 16.27 18.65
CA ALA A 729 40.73 15.86 18.34
C ALA A 729 40.03 15.23 19.55
N MET A 730 40.66 14.22 20.17
CA MET A 730 40.08 13.54 21.34
C MET A 730 40.15 14.37 22.63
N ASP A 731 41.07 15.32 22.73
CA ASP A 731 41.12 16.24 23.87
C ASP A 731 39.92 17.20 23.83
N THR A 732 39.62 17.72 22.64
CA THR A 732 38.41 18.50 22.38
C THR A 732 37.16 17.68 22.67
N TYR A 733 37.12 16.42 22.23
CA TYR A 733 36.00 15.51 22.48
C TYR A 733 35.74 15.29 23.98
N ARG A 734 36.78 14.94 24.75
CA ARG A 734 36.66 14.70 26.19
C ARG A 734 36.32 15.97 26.98
N SER A 735 36.75 17.13 26.51
CA SER A 735 36.35 18.42 27.08
C SER A 735 34.84 18.67 26.91
N MET A 736 34.28 18.36 25.74
CA MET A 736 32.85 18.51 25.46
C MET A 736 31.99 17.45 26.15
N PHE A 737 32.46 16.21 26.24
CA PHE A 737 31.70 15.06 26.75
C PHE A 737 32.49 14.29 27.82
N PRO A 738 32.78 14.89 29.00
CA PRO A 738 33.66 14.31 30.01
C PRO A 738 33.10 13.02 30.64
N SER A 739 31.79 12.80 30.58
CA SER A 739 31.14 11.58 31.07
C SER A 739 31.08 10.45 30.04
N ALA A 740 31.55 10.68 28.81
CA ALA A 740 31.52 9.66 27.76
C ALA A 740 32.57 8.57 28.02
N VAL A 741 32.13 7.32 27.96
CA VAL A 741 33.00 6.16 28.15
C VAL A 741 33.25 5.45 26.82
N GLN A 742 34.41 4.82 26.70
CA GLN A 742 34.77 4.11 25.49
C GLN A 742 33.90 2.86 25.33
N GLY A 743 33.17 2.76 24.23
CA GLY A 743 32.26 1.67 23.91
C GLY A 743 32.93 0.47 23.23
N PRO A 744 32.19 -0.61 22.96
CA PRO A 744 32.73 -1.79 22.27
C PRO A 744 33.15 -1.48 20.82
N SER A 745 34.13 -2.22 20.31
CA SER A 745 34.56 -2.13 18.90
C SER A 745 34.67 -3.52 18.31
N PHE A 746 33.66 -3.92 17.55
CA PHE A 746 33.66 -5.18 16.83
C PHE A 746 33.36 -4.87 15.36
N LEU A 747 34.39 -4.95 14.50
CA LEU A 747 34.16 -4.78 13.07
C LEU A 747 33.30 -5.94 12.57
N PRO A 748 32.26 -5.66 11.76
CA PRO A 748 31.52 -6.72 11.10
C PRO A 748 32.47 -7.53 10.19
N PRO A 749 32.15 -8.80 9.88
CA PRO A 749 32.93 -9.59 8.93
C PRO A 749 32.99 -8.87 7.57
N LEU A 750 34.14 -8.25 7.29
CA LEU A 750 34.32 -7.40 6.10
C LEU A 750 34.33 -8.24 4.80
N ASP A 751 34.60 -9.54 4.92
CA ASP A 751 34.50 -10.52 3.84
C ASP A 751 33.05 -10.74 3.38
N ALA A 752 32.06 -10.54 4.26
CA ALA A 752 30.64 -10.52 3.88
C ALA A 752 30.32 -9.37 2.90
N TRP A 753 31.25 -8.43 2.68
CA TRP A 753 31.10 -7.29 1.78
C TRP A 753 31.81 -7.51 0.41
N LEU A 754 32.57 -8.60 0.24
CA LEU A 754 33.39 -8.91 -0.95
C LEU A 754 32.62 -9.49 -2.16
N PRO A 755 33.11 -9.29 -3.41
CA PRO A 755 32.65 -10.06 -4.57
C PRO A 755 33.17 -11.50 -4.49
N GLY A 756 32.29 -12.47 -4.25
CA GLY A 756 32.67 -13.87 -4.06
C GLY A 756 32.95 -14.26 -2.60
N GLY A 757 32.60 -13.40 -1.63
CA GLY A 757 32.56 -13.73 -0.20
C GLY A 757 31.51 -14.80 0.10
N ALA A 758 31.84 -16.05 -0.24
CA ALA A 758 31.09 -17.24 0.10
C ALA A 758 31.62 -17.82 1.42
N MET A 759 31.29 -17.17 2.53
CA MET A 759 30.77 -17.93 3.66
C MET A 759 29.32 -17.50 3.78
N SER A 760 28.47 -18.21 3.01
CA SER A 760 27.02 -18.09 2.80
C SER A 760 26.25 -17.00 3.54
N LEU A 761 25.22 -16.46 2.91
CA LEU A 761 24.20 -15.71 3.65
C LEU A 761 23.63 -16.51 4.85
N LYS A 762 23.78 -17.84 4.87
CA LYS A 762 23.53 -18.72 6.03
C LYS A 762 24.52 -18.52 7.18
N SER A 763 25.78 -18.17 6.92
CA SER A 763 26.77 -17.72 7.93
C SER A 763 26.38 -16.37 8.50
N VAL A 764 26.08 -15.40 7.63
CA VAL A 764 25.55 -14.07 7.99
C VAL A 764 24.25 -14.23 8.78
N LEU A 765 23.28 -15.02 8.30
CA LEU A 765 22.05 -15.35 9.00
C LEU A 765 22.26 -16.28 10.20
N SER A 766 23.37 -17.00 10.37
CA SER A 766 23.65 -17.75 11.60
C SER A 766 24.31 -16.86 12.66
N GLN A 767 25.21 -15.96 12.23
CA GLN A 767 25.84 -14.94 13.06
C GLN A 767 24.84 -13.88 13.51
N TYR A 768 23.91 -13.48 12.64
CA TYR A 768 22.82 -12.55 12.96
C TYR A 768 21.54 -13.26 13.42
N GLY A 769 21.30 -14.52 13.03
CA GLY A 769 20.10 -15.28 13.44
C GLY A 769 20.20 -15.92 14.82
N SER A 770 21.41 -16.10 15.38
CA SER A 770 21.58 -16.34 16.82
C SER A 770 20.96 -15.20 17.67
N TRP A 771 20.84 -13.99 17.10
CA TRP A 771 20.17 -12.84 17.72
C TRP A 771 18.64 -12.86 17.55
N VAL A 772 18.15 -13.59 16.54
CA VAL A 772 16.73 -13.76 16.21
C VAL A 772 16.10 -14.94 16.97
N GLY A 773 16.86 -16.02 17.19
CA GLY A 773 16.39 -17.26 17.81
C GLY A 773 16.50 -17.38 19.34
N SER A 774 17.11 -16.41 20.03
CA SER A 774 17.34 -16.49 21.49
C SER A 774 16.21 -15.93 22.37
N VAL A 775 14.98 -15.77 21.84
CA VAL A 775 13.88 -15.09 22.55
C VAL A 775 12.66 -15.99 22.86
N ASP A 776 12.72 -17.30 22.58
CA ASP A 776 11.75 -18.27 23.12
C ASP A 776 12.28 -18.95 24.39
N GLY A 777 12.83 -18.15 25.32
CA GLY A 777 13.19 -18.56 26.67
C GLY A 777 12.43 -17.67 27.68
N PRO A 778 11.83 -18.23 28.74
CA PRO A 778 10.97 -17.48 29.64
C PRO A 778 11.79 -16.46 30.42
N SER A 779 11.38 -15.20 30.39
CA SER A 779 11.74 -14.18 31.38
C SER A 779 10.47 -13.61 31.98
#